data_AF-A0A956KTZ1-F1
#
_entry.id   AF-A0A956KTZ1-F1
#
_cell.length_a   1.000
_cell.length_b   1.000
_cell.length_c   1.000
_cell.angle_alpha   90.00
_cell.angle_beta   90.00
_cell.angle_gamma   90.00
#
_symmetry.space_group_name_H-M   'P 1'
#
loop_
_entity.id
_entity.type
_entity.pdbx_description
1 polymer ?
#
loop_
_entity_poly.entity_id
_entity_poly.type
_entity_poly.pdbx_seq_one_letter_code
_entity_poly.pdbx_strand_id
1 'polypeptide(L)'
;MLRLDRDALPDLLAHLREGGRRLLGPVVRDGAIVYDEIAGAEDLPRGQTDEQAPGYYRLRPRDDDAYFGFVVGPHSWKRYLLPPSERLVTIRRHGKELSIEPEPRPTDPVALVGVRACEVAAMGVLDRVLTGGPFVDRRYAQRRQDAFVLAVNCLEPGGLCFCESTGTGPQVERGYDLCLTELEGRFLVEVGSPAGQSVMDALPTSPATAEDRNELRIALGRSRQRMGRTLPNVGLGAGPAAGPAAGPAAGLAERLLGNLDHPRWQAVAERCLSCGSCTQVCPTCFCHAVDHGSTVGQPHATIERRWESCFTEDHAYIHGGSLRPALRDRYRQWLTHKLGSWVSQFGESGCVGCGRCIAWCPAAIDLTEEAAAIASGPAPPMPLPAPPRPEPVAGDAMLPVVARVVGRRQESDDVVTLEIEPPGAFRYRPGQFNMLSLPGVGEPPISIAGHRGSTILHTIRAVGAATRALCALRPGDPVGLRGPFGSAWPLPLAQGRNVVVIAGGIGLAPLRGALAELLARPDLYPFVRLLYGARTPTEILYDQELLGWHRDHAHLRASVTVDHGTPQWNGHVGVVTTLMRRKELSPHALYMICGPEIMMRFVVEELRRAGVPDTNVYVSLERNMQCAAGFCGRCQYGPYFACKDGPVFRYDRVAPLFRVQGF
;
A
#
# COMPACT_ATOMS: atom_id res chain seq x y z
N MET A 1 3.64 -34.86 -15.84
CA MET A 1 4.65 -34.16 -16.66
C MET A 1 4.69 -34.81 -18.02
N LEU A 2 4.54 -33.99 -19.06
CA LEU A 2 4.51 -34.39 -20.45
C LEU A 2 5.79 -33.95 -21.15
N ARG A 3 6.10 -34.57 -22.27
CA ARG A 3 7.13 -34.18 -23.22
C ARG A 3 6.41 -33.66 -24.47
N LEU A 4 6.77 -32.45 -24.87
CA LEU A 4 6.32 -31.77 -26.08
C LEU A 4 7.54 -31.55 -26.97
N ASP A 5 7.44 -31.90 -28.25
CA ASP A 5 8.51 -31.61 -29.20
C ASP A 5 8.70 -30.09 -29.31
N ARG A 6 9.94 -29.64 -29.48
CA ARG A 6 10.24 -28.21 -29.62
C ARG A 6 9.51 -27.59 -30.80
N ASP A 7 9.34 -28.34 -31.89
CA ASP A 7 8.67 -27.87 -33.10
C ASP A 7 7.15 -27.74 -32.93
N ALA A 8 6.59 -28.23 -31.83
CA ALA A 8 5.16 -28.09 -31.49
C ALA A 8 4.84 -26.84 -30.64
N LEU A 9 5.82 -26.01 -30.29
CA LEU A 9 5.57 -24.73 -29.61
C LEU A 9 4.66 -23.77 -30.43
N PRO A 10 4.83 -23.62 -31.75
CA PRO A 10 3.92 -22.81 -32.57
C PRO A 10 2.46 -23.29 -32.46
N ASP A 11 2.23 -24.60 -32.48
CA ASP A 11 0.88 -25.19 -32.37
C ASP A 11 0.26 -24.90 -30.99
N LEU A 12 1.06 -24.99 -29.92
CA LEU A 12 0.61 -24.62 -28.57
C LEU A 12 0.15 -23.16 -28.52
N LEU A 13 0.94 -22.23 -29.08
CA LEU A 13 0.60 -20.82 -29.10
C LEU A 13 -0.62 -20.53 -30.00
N ALA A 14 -0.71 -21.20 -31.15
CA ALA A 14 -1.87 -21.11 -32.04
C ALA A 14 -3.15 -21.55 -31.33
N HIS A 15 -3.12 -22.67 -30.60
CA HIS A 15 -4.26 -23.17 -29.84
C HIS A 15 -4.72 -22.20 -28.74
N LEU A 16 -3.78 -21.56 -28.04
CA LEU A 16 -4.12 -20.52 -27.05
C LEU A 16 -4.85 -19.33 -27.69
N ARG A 17 -4.41 -18.92 -28.88
CA ARG A 17 -5.01 -17.81 -29.64
C ARG A 17 -6.38 -18.16 -30.21
N GLU A 18 -6.53 -19.36 -30.77
CA GLU A 18 -7.82 -19.89 -31.25
C GLU A 18 -8.84 -20.01 -30.12
N GLY A 19 -8.38 -20.20 -28.89
CA GLY A 19 -9.18 -20.10 -27.67
C GLY A 19 -9.62 -18.67 -27.29
N GLY A 20 -9.47 -17.69 -28.19
CA GLY A 20 -9.91 -16.30 -28.02
C GLY A 20 -8.99 -15.44 -27.13
N ARG A 21 -7.76 -15.89 -26.86
CA ARG A 21 -6.81 -15.15 -26.02
C ARG A 21 -5.85 -14.34 -26.88
N ARG A 22 -5.57 -13.12 -26.44
CA ARG A 22 -4.45 -12.34 -26.99
C ARG A 22 -3.14 -12.83 -26.39
N LEU A 23 -2.15 -13.13 -27.22
CA LEU A 23 -0.87 -13.64 -26.74
C LEU A 23 0.06 -12.47 -26.39
N LEU A 24 0.59 -12.48 -25.18
CA LEU A 24 1.59 -11.52 -24.72
C LEU A 24 2.86 -12.31 -24.36
N GLY A 25 3.96 -12.02 -25.02
CA GLY A 25 5.21 -12.76 -24.89
C GLY A 25 6.45 -11.87 -24.89
N PRO A 26 7.63 -12.44 -24.64
CA PRO A 26 8.89 -11.74 -24.82
C PRO A 26 9.14 -11.47 -26.31
N VAL A 27 9.58 -10.26 -26.64
CA VAL A 27 9.99 -9.83 -27.98
C VAL A 27 11.25 -8.97 -27.90
N VAL A 28 12.06 -8.97 -28.96
CA VAL A 28 13.21 -8.05 -29.06
C VAL A 28 12.73 -6.70 -29.60
N ARG A 29 12.89 -5.63 -28.81
CA ARG A 29 12.61 -4.25 -29.24
C ARG A 29 13.64 -3.30 -28.65
N ASP A 30 14.11 -2.35 -29.44
CA ASP A 30 15.04 -1.29 -29.03
C ASP A 30 16.28 -1.82 -28.26
N GLY A 31 16.79 -2.98 -28.67
CA GLY A 31 17.96 -3.60 -28.04
C GLY A 31 17.69 -4.23 -26.67
N ALA A 32 16.43 -4.53 -26.33
CA ALA A 32 16.05 -5.25 -25.12
C ALA A 32 14.96 -6.30 -25.35
N ILE A 33 14.93 -7.33 -24.50
CA ILE A 33 13.80 -8.27 -24.45
C ILE A 33 12.71 -7.66 -23.57
N VAL A 34 11.60 -7.29 -24.18
CA VAL A 34 10.43 -6.67 -23.54
C VAL A 34 9.22 -7.58 -23.68
N TYR A 35 8.19 -7.37 -22.87
CA TYR A 35 6.90 -8.03 -23.09
C TYR A 35 6.02 -7.18 -24.00
N ASP A 36 5.49 -7.79 -25.05
CA ASP A 36 4.50 -7.21 -25.95
C ASP A 36 3.59 -8.29 -26.58
N GLU A 37 2.63 -7.87 -27.38
CA GLU A 37 1.80 -8.76 -28.17
C GLU A 37 2.62 -9.55 -29.20
N ILE A 38 2.34 -10.85 -29.31
CA ILE A 38 2.97 -11.77 -30.27
C ILE A 38 1.89 -12.41 -31.15
N ALA A 39 2.20 -12.62 -32.43
CA ALA A 39 1.37 -13.38 -33.35
C ALA A 39 1.63 -14.89 -33.21
N GLY A 40 2.88 -15.27 -32.89
CA GLY A 40 3.30 -16.67 -32.82
C GLY A 40 4.69 -16.86 -32.20
N ALA A 41 5.26 -18.05 -32.40
CA ALA A 41 6.56 -18.42 -31.85
C ALA A 41 7.73 -17.70 -32.52
N GLU A 42 7.53 -17.21 -33.73
CA GLU A 42 8.48 -16.44 -34.55
C GLU A 42 8.85 -15.08 -33.94
N ASP A 43 7.95 -14.50 -33.13
CA ASP A 43 8.19 -13.22 -32.44
C ASP A 43 9.02 -13.39 -31.17
N LEU A 44 9.15 -14.61 -30.66
CA LEU A 44 9.93 -14.91 -29.46
C LEU A 44 11.43 -14.67 -29.74
N PRO A 45 12.23 -14.32 -28.71
CA PRO A 45 13.64 -13.97 -28.85
C PRO A 45 14.53 -15.23 -29.02
N ARG A 46 14.21 -16.05 -30.02
CA ARG A 46 14.90 -17.31 -30.34
C ARG A 46 16.39 -17.05 -30.61
N GLY A 47 17.25 -17.78 -29.92
CA GLY A 47 18.72 -17.66 -30.07
C GLY A 47 19.29 -16.33 -29.56
N GLN A 48 18.54 -15.59 -28.73
CA GLN A 48 19.01 -14.38 -28.07
C GLN A 48 19.14 -14.61 -26.56
N THR A 49 20.09 -13.91 -25.96
CA THR A 49 20.26 -13.80 -24.51
C THR A 49 20.62 -12.36 -24.16
N ASP A 50 20.88 -12.12 -22.89
CA ASP A 50 21.22 -10.82 -22.37
C ASP A 50 22.34 -10.88 -21.34
N GLU A 51 23.09 -9.78 -21.28
CA GLU A 51 24.15 -9.53 -20.33
C GLU A 51 23.68 -8.39 -19.41
N GLN A 52 23.60 -8.65 -18.10
CA GLN A 52 23.18 -7.66 -17.11
C GLN A 52 24.26 -7.43 -16.05
N ALA A 53 24.51 -6.17 -15.74
CA ALA A 53 25.34 -5.71 -14.62
C ALA A 53 24.67 -4.46 -13.99
N PRO A 54 25.10 -3.97 -12.82
CA PRO A 54 24.46 -2.80 -12.21
C PRO A 54 24.48 -1.60 -13.17
N GLY A 55 23.30 -1.09 -13.53
CA GLY A 55 23.13 -0.01 -14.51
C GLY A 55 23.44 -0.37 -15.96
N TYR A 56 23.51 -1.67 -16.31
CA TYR A 56 23.86 -2.14 -17.65
C TYR A 56 22.97 -3.30 -18.11
N TYR A 57 22.58 -3.23 -19.38
CA TYR A 57 21.86 -4.28 -20.09
C TYR A 57 22.30 -4.31 -21.56
N ARG A 58 22.54 -5.50 -22.11
CA ARG A 58 22.82 -5.66 -23.55
C ARG A 58 22.40 -7.03 -24.07
N LEU A 59 21.82 -7.09 -25.25
CA LEU A 59 21.54 -8.36 -25.94
C LEU A 59 22.80 -9.00 -26.51
N ARG A 60 22.83 -10.32 -26.48
CA ARG A 60 23.88 -11.15 -27.07
C ARG A 60 23.24 -12.30 -27.85
N PRO A 61 23.79 -12.68 -29.01
CA PRO A 61 23.40 -13.92 -29.65
C PRO A 61 23.83 -15.12 -28.79
N ARG A 62 23.08 -16.22 -28.90
CA ARG A 62 23.45 -17.53 -28.36
C ARG A 62 23.98 -18.44 -29.47
N ASP A 63 24.71 -19.47 -29.08
CA ASP A 63 25.17 -20.53 -29.99
C ASP A 63 24.12 -21.63 -30.20
N ASP A 64 23.03 -21.58 -29.42
CA ASP A 64 21.85 -22.42 -29.56
C ASP A 64 20.63 -21.58 -29.98
N ASP A 65 19.55 -22.26 -30.33
CA ASP A 65 18.32 -21.61 -30.76
C ASP A 65 17.30 -21.44 -29.61
N ALA A 66 17.67 -21.46 -28.33
CA ALA A 66 16.69 -21.46 -27.23
C ALA A 66 15.68 -20.30 -27.33
N TYR A 67 14.39 -20.58 -27.12
CA TYR A 67 13.31 -19.59 -27.10
C TYR A 67 13.32 -18.76 -25.81
N PHE A 68 13.70 -19.39 -24.70
CA PHE A 68 13.67 -18.83 -23.35
C PHE A 68 15.07 -18.82 -22.70
N GLY A 69 16.14 -18.72 -23.50
CA GLY A 69 17.55 -18.67 -23.06
C GLY A 69 18.03 -17.31 -22.53
N PHE A 70 17.15 -16.53 -21.92
CA PHE A 70 17.39 -15.14 -21.50
C PHE A 70 16.85 -14.86 -20.09
N VAL A 71 17.40 -13.85 -19.42
CA VAL A 71 17.01 -13.39 -18.08
C VAL A 71 15.84 -12.40 -18.21
N VAL A 72 15.20 -12.05 -17.11
CA VAL A 72 14.14 -11.04 -17.14
C VAL A 72 14.60 -9.65 -17.64
N GLY A 73 13.85 -9.07 -18.59
CA GLY A 73 14.11 -7.72 -19.14
C GLY A 73 13.53 -6.56 -18.29
N PRO A 74 13.42 -5.33 -18.82
CA PRO A 74 12.96 -4.16 -18.07
C PRO A 74 11.46 -4.20 -17.71
N HIS A 75 10.64 -4.78 -18.57
CA HIS A 75 9.21 -4.89 -18.33
C HIS A 75 8.89 -6.05 -17.39
N SER A 76 7.72 -5.95 -16.74
CA SER A 76 7.12 -7.03 -15.96
C SER A 76 5.66 -7.21 -16.35
N TRP A 77 5.11 -8.40 -16.11
CA TRP A 77 3.70 -8.71 -16.36
C TRP A 77 2.71 -7.83 -15.58
N LYS A 78 3.20 -7.14 -14.53
CA LYS A 78 2.48 -6.07 -13.85
C LYS A 78 1.89 -5.06 -14.83
N ARG A 79 2.57 -4.73 -15.93
CA ARG A 79 2.08 -3.78 -16.95
C ARG A 79 0.72 -4.17 -17.54
N TYR A 80 0.40 -5.45 -17.61
CA TYR A 80 -0.86 -5.93 -18.17
C TYR A 80 -1.90 -6.18 -17.10
N LEU A 81 -1.49 -6.67 -15.93
CA LEU A 81 -2.39 -6.94 -14.80
C LEU A 81 -2.79 -5.66 -14.03
N LEU A 82 -1.86 -4.71 -13.92
CA LEU A 82 -2.01 -3.41 -13.29
C LEU A 82 -1.43 -2.33 -14.22
N PRO A 83 -2.16 -1.86 -15.25
CA PRO A 83 -1.64 -0.96 -16.27
C PRO A 83 -1.01 0.34 -15.74
N PRO A 84 0.00 0.91 -16.44
CA PRO A 84 0.65 2.14 -16.03
C PRO A 84 -0.27 3.35 -15.90
N SER A 85 -1.34 3.37 -16.69
CA SER A 85 -2.41 4.36 -16.60
C SER A 85 -3.73 3.68 -16.92
N GLU A 86 -4.76 3.99 -16.14
CA GLU A 86 -6.09 3.44 -16.31
C GLU A 86 -7.14 4.43 -15.80
N ARG A 87 -8.11 4.76 -16.64
CA ARG A 87 -9.31 5.50 -16.20
C ARG A 87 -10.23 4.56 -15.44
N LEU A 88 -10.72 5.02 -14.30
CA LEU A 88 -11.62 4.27 -13.44
C LEU A 88 -13.05 4.76 -13.58
N VAL A 89 -13.23 6.08 -13.70
CA VAL A 89 -14.54 6.73 -13.66
C VAL A 89 -14.54 7.96 -14.57
N THR A 90 -15.63 8.16 -15.28
CA THR A 90 -16.01 9.44 -15.88
C THR A 90 -17.14 10.08 -15.07
N ILE A 91 -17.01 11.36 -14.72
CA ILE A 91 -17.99 12.10 -13.93
C ILE A 91 -18.52 13.26 -14.76
N ARG A 92 -19.85 13.31 -14.97
CA ARG A 92 -20.51 14.44 -15.65
C ARG A 92 -21.36 15.23 -14.68
N ARG A 93 -21.41 16.55 -14.91
CA ARG A 93 -22.24 17.47 -14.12
C ARG A 93 -23.32 18.07 -15.01
N HIS A 94 -24.57 17.91 -14.61
CA HIS A 94 -25.74 18.53 -15.23
C HIS A 94 -26.42 19.42 -14.19
N GLY A 95 -26.02 20.69 -14.11
CA GLY A 95 -26.50 21.62 -13.07
C GLY A 95 -26.12 21.18 -11.65
N LYS A 96 -27.11 20.75 -10.85
CA LYS A 96 -26.93 20.22 -9.49
C LYS A 96 -26.89 18.69 -9.42
N GLU A 97 -26.92 18.01 -10.56
CA GLU A 97 -26.81 16.56 -10.63
C GLU A 97 -25.39 16.16 -11.07
N LEU A 98 -24.89 15.09 -10.46
CA LEU A 98 -23.66 14.40 -10.87
C LEU A 98 -24.02 13.01 -11.35
N SER A 99 -23.55 12.62 -12.54
CA SER A 99 -23.50 11.22 -12.95
C SER A 99 -22.09 10.69 -12.75
N ILE A 100 -21.99 9.52 -12.11
CA ILE A 100 -20.73 8.80 -11.90
C ILE A 100 -20.83 7.54 -12.77
N GLU A 101 -19.99 7.46 -13.79
CA GLU A 101 -19.99 6.38 -14.77
C GLU A 101 -18.67 5.61 -14.66
N PRO A 102 -18.68 4.44 -14.01
CA PRO A 102 -17.51 3.58 -13.95
C PRO A 102 -17.11 3.10 -15.35
N GLU A 103 -15.82 3.10 -15.65
CA GLU A 103 -15.32 2.50 -16.89
C GLU A 103 -15.61 0.99 -16.90
N PRO A 104 -15.98 0.40 -18.04
CA PRO A 104 -16.19 -1.04 -18.15
C PRO A 104 -14.99 -1.82 -17.64
N ARG A 105 -15.24 -2.96 -17.00
CA ARG A 105 -14.17 -3.87 -16.61
C ARG A 105 -13.47 -4.40 -17.86
N PRO A 106 -12.16 -4.66 -17.82
CA PRO A 106 -11.47 -5.29 -18.92
C PRO A 106 -12.08 -6.68 -19.20
N THR A 107 -12.34 -6.99 -20.46
CA THR A 107 -12.96 -8.25 -20.91
C THR A 107 -12.12 -8.99 -21.95
N ASP A 108 -10.85 -8.63 -22.11
CA ASP A 108 -9.97 -9.18 -23.13
C ASP A 108 -9.05 -10.25 -22.50
N PRO A 109 -9.35 -11.55 -22.63
CA PRO A 109 -8.53 -12.61 -22.07
C PRO A 109 -7.14 -12.60 -22.71
N VAL A 110 -6.12 -12.82 -21.89
CA VAL A 110 -4.71 -12.84 -22.34
C VAL A 110 -4.05 -14.15 -22.00
N ALA A 111 -3.11 -14.59 -22.84
CA ALA A 111 -2.14 -15.62 -22.48
C ALA A 111 -0.78 -14.97 -22.27
N LEU A 112 -0.27 -15.03 -21.04
CA LEU A 112 1.07 -14.56 -20.68
C LEU A 112 2.05 -15.69 -20.96
N VAL A 113 2.91 -15.50 -21.96
CA VAL A 113 3.84 -16.50 -22.49
C VAL A 113 5.25 -16.22 -21.98
N GLY A 114 5.91 -17.22 -21.41
CA GLY A 114 7.30 -17.08 -20.95
C GLY A 114 7.45 -16.51 -19.54
N VAL A 115 6.42 -16.65 -18.69
CA VAL A 115 6.42 -16.07 -17.34
C VAL A 115 7.44 -16.78 -16.44
N ARG A 116 8.44 -16.07 -15.92
CA ARG A 116 9.48 -16.68 -15.07
C ARG A 116 8.97 -16.96 -13.66
N ALA A 117 9.58 -17.91 -12.95
CA ALA A 117 9.25 -18.23 -11.56
C ALA A 117 9.18 -17.01 -10.64
N CYS A 118 10.17 -16.11 -10.73
CA CYS A 118 10.19 -14.87 -9.93
C CYS A 118 9.04 -13.91 -10.28
N GLU A 119 8.50 -13.98 -11.49
CA GLU A 119 7.37 -13.17 -11.91
C GLU A 119 6.02 -13.79 -11.53
N VAL A 120 5.89 -15.12 -11.59
CA VAL A 120 4.73 -15.82 -11.03
C VAL A 120 4.64 -15.54 -9.52
N ALA A 121 5.77 -15.60 -8.81
CA ALA A 121 5.84 -15.19 -7.41
C ALA A 121 5.44 -13.72 -7.24
N ALA A 122 5.87 -12.83 -8.14
CA ALA A 122 5.51 -11.41 -8.07
C ALA A 122 4.00 -11.17 -8.26
N MET A 123 3.33 -11.94 -9.12
CA MET A 123 1.86 -11.92 -9.22
C MET A 123 1.23 -12.28 -7.87
N GLY A 124 1.72 -13.32 -7.20
CA GLY A 124 1.26 -13.69 -5.85
C GLY A 124 1.47 -12.58 -4.80
N VAL A 125 2.57 -11.81 -4.89
CA VAL A 125 2.80 -10.64 -4.02
C VAL A 125 1.77 -9.54 -4.29
N LEU A 126 1.43 -9.27 -5.55
CA LEU A 126 0.38 -8.31 -5.93
C LEU A 126 -1.01 -8.79 -5.47
N ASP A 127 -1.32 -10.09 -5.63
CA ASP A 127 -2.58 -10.70 -5.21
C ASP A 127 -2.84 -10.45 -3.71
N ARG A 128 -1.81 -10.56 -2.86
CA ARG A 128 -1.96 -10.29 -1.40
C ARG A 128 -2.42 -8.88 -1.08
N VAL A 129 -1.98 -7.88 -1.84
CA VAL A 129 -2.35 -6.48 -1.59
C VAL A 129 -3.65 -6.10 -2.28
N LEU A 130 -3.82 -6.53 -3.52
CA LEU A 130 -4.91 -6.07 -4.38
C LEU A 130 -6.17 -6.92 -4.22
N THR A 131 -6.08 -8.17 -3.78
CA THR A 131 -7.25 -9.06 -3.64
C THR A 131 -7.30 -9.82 -2.32
N GLY A 132 -6.19 -9.95 -1.59
CA GLY A 132 -6.09 -10.71 -0.33
C GLY A 132 -6.59 -9.97 0.92
N GLY A 133 -6.98 -8.70 0.79
CA GLY A 133 -7.43 -7.85 1.90
C GLY A 133 -8.94 -7.78 2.10
N PRO A 134 -9.43 -6.87 2.96
CA PRO A 134 -10.87 -6.61 3.15
C PRO A 134 -11.51 -5.90 1.95
N PHE A 135 -10.66 -5.32 1.09
CA PHE A 135 -11.01 -4.66 -0.15
C PHE A 135 -10.40 -5.45 -1.29
N VAL A 136 -11.11 -5.50 -2.42
CA VAL A 136 -10.65 -6.15 -3.64
C VAL A 136 -10.61 -5.12 -4.78
N ASP A 137 -9.45 -4.97 -5.41
CA ASP A 137 -9.32 -4.27 -6.69
C ASP A 137 -9.94 -5.15 -7.78
N ARG A 138 -11.19 -4.84 -8.13
CA ARG A 138 -12.00 -5.66 -9.03
C ARG A 138 -11.44 -5.72 -10.46
N ARG A 139 -10.67 -4.71 -10.88
CA ARG A 139 -10.11 -4.63 -12.24
C ARG A 139 -8.84 -5.47 -12.34
N TYR A 140 -7.98 -5.40 -11.33
CA TYR A 140 -6.83 -6.31 -11.20
C TYR A 140 -7.30 -7.75 -11.05
N ALA A 141 -8.28 -8.01 -10.17
CA ALA A 141 -8.82 -9.36 -9.94
C ALA A 141 -9.38 -9.98 -11.24
N GLN A 142 -10.13 -9.20 -12.02
CA GLN A 142 -10.65 -9.65 -13.32
C GLN A 142 -9.52 -10.04 -14.27
N ARG A 143 -8.52 -9.17 -14.47
CA ARG A 143 -7.37 -9.47 -15.34
C ARG A 143 -6.58 -10.68 -14.87
N ARG A 144 -6.41 -10.81 -13.55
CA ARG A 144 -5.68 -11.93 -12.94
C ARG A 144 -6.42 -13.26 -13.14
N GLN A 145 -7.75 -13.24 -13.09
CA GLN A 145 -8.62 -14.39 -13.32
C GLN A 145 -8.68 -14.79 -14.81
N ASP A 146 -8.73 -13.81 -15.71
CA ASP A 146 -8.84 -14.05 -17.15
C ASP A 146 -7.49 -14.36 -17.82
N ALA A 147 -6.38 -14.14 -17.12
CA ALA A 147 -5.05 -14.41 -17.62
C ALA A 147 -4.72 -15.91 -17.55
N PHE A 148 -4.40 -16.49 -18.72
CA PHE A 148 -3.74 -17.78 -18.82
C PHE A 148 -2.23 -17.60 -18.66
N VAL A 149 -1.60 -18.33 -17.75
CA VAL A 149 -0.19 -18.20 -17.41
C VAL A 149 0.58 -19.42 -17.93
N LEU A 150 1.30 -19.21 -19.05
CA LEU A 150 2.28 -20.14 -19.59
C LEU A 150 3.67 -19.77 -19.02
N ALA A 151 3.99 -20.38 -17.89
CA ALA A 151 5.23 -20.16 -17.16
C ALA A 151 6.40 -20.96 -17.74
N VAL A 152 7.63 -20.52 -17.44
CA VAL A 152 8.86 -21.20 -17.86
C VAL A 152 9.85 -21.24 -16.70
N ASN A 153 10.31 -22.44 -16.36
CA ASN A 153 11.41 -22.65 -15.42
C ASN A 153 12.67 -21.90 -15.90
N CYS A 154 13.36 -21.19 -14.99
CA CYS A 154 14.52 -20.40 -15.36
C CYS A 154 15.80 -21.24 -15.28
N LEU A 155 16.33 -21.70 -16.41
CA LEU A 155 17.58 -22.48 -16.44
C LEU A 155 18.84 -21.61 -16.57
N GLU A 156 18.67 -20.33 -16.92
CA GLU A 156 19.76 -19.37 -17.20
C GLU A 156 19.57 -18.10 -16.33
N PRO A 157 19.94 -18.13 -15.05
CA PRO A 157 19.87 -16.93 -14.21
C PRO A 157 21.00 -15.95 -14.57
N GLY A 158 20.71 -14.66 -14.44
CA GLY A 158 21.68 -13.59 -14.70
C GLY A 158 22.60 -13.29 -13.51
N GLY A 159 23.65 -12.50 -13.78
CA GLY A 159 24.63 -12.05 -12.79
C GLY A 159 24.06 -11.20 -11.64
N LEU A 160 22.83 -10.72 -11.78
CA LEU A 160 22.12 -9.90 -10.78
C LEU A 160 20.99 -10.65 -10.07
N CYS A 161 20.73 -11.91 -10.44
CA CYS A 161 19.64 -12.70 -9.89
C CYS A 161 20.02 -13.27 -8.52
N PHE A 162 19.04 -13.29 -7.61
CA PHE A 162 19.11 -13.90 -6.29
C PHE A 162 17.75 -14.47 -5.85
N CYS A 163 16.91 -14.91 -6.80
CA CYS A 163 15.55 -15.41 -6.50
C CYS A 163 15.55 -16.69 -5.65
N GLU A 164 16.65 -17.45 -5.63
CA GLU A 164 16.86 -18.55 -4.69
C GLU A 164 16.92 -18.04 -3.24
N SER A 165 17.58 -16.90 -3.00
CA SER A 165 17.67 -16.28 -1.65
C SER A 165 16.31 -15.83 -1.13
N THR A 166 15.35 -15.54 -2.01
CA THR A 166 13.99 -15.14 -1.67
C THR A 166 13.00 -16.30 -1.70
N GLY A 167 13.41 -17.51 -2.13
CA GLY A 167 12.53 -18.67 -2.27
C GLY A 167 11.48 -18.52 -3.37
N THR A 168 11.77 -17.77 -4.44
CA THR A 168 10.81 -17.40 -5.50
C THR A 168 11.22 -17.87 -6.89
N GLY A 169 12.19 -18.77 -6.97
CA GLY A 169 12.73 -19.32 -8.21
C GLY A 169 14.04 -20.06 -7.92
N PRO A 170 14.66 -20.70 -8.92
CA PRO A 170 14.38 -20.59 -10.35
C PRO A 170 13.25 -21.49 -10.89
N GLN A 171 12.77 -22.43 -10.09
CA GLN A 171 11.68 -23.33 -10.43
C GLN A 171 10.31 -22.69 -10.14
N VAL A 172 9.34 -22.88 -11.03
CA VAL A 172 7.95 -22.46 -10.83
C VAL A 172 7.23 -23.54 -10.03
N GLU A 173 6.71 -23.21 -8.86
CA GLU A 173 6.05 -24.21 -7.99
C GLU A 173 4.53 -24.20 -8.12
N ARG A 174 3.91 -23.04 -8.34
CA ARG A 174 2.44 -22.85 -8.37
C ARG A 174 2.06 -21.56 -9.09
N GLY A 175 0.77 -21.38 -9.38
CA GLY A 175 0.20 -20.13 -9.90
C GLY A 175 0.26 -19.99 -11.42
N TYR A 176 0.35 -21.11 -12.14
CA TYR A 176 0.42 -21.21 -13.59
C TYR A 176 -0.63 -22.18 -14.13
N ASP A 177 -0.98 -22.06 -15.41
CA ASP A 177 -1.81 -23.01 -16.14
C ASP A 177 -0.95 -24.10 -16.78
N LEU A 178 0.18 -23.70 -17.39
CA LEU A 178 1.21 -24.57 -17.93
C LEU A 178 2.59 -24.06 -17.50
N CYS A 179 3.51 -24.96 -17.16
CA CYS A 179 4.90 -24.64 -16.90
C CYS A 179 5.79 -25.44 -17.85
N LEU A 180 6.59 -24.75 -18.65
CA LEU A 180 7.55 -25.33 -19.56
C LEU A 180 8.94 -25.38 -18.92
N THR A 181 9.68 -26.42 -19.22
CA THR A 181 11.14 -26.45 -19.11
C THR A 181 11.72 -26.70 -20.49
N GLU A 182 12.47 -25.73 -21.01
CA GLU A 182 13.16 -25.86 -22.29
C GLU A 182 14.43 -26.69 -22.10
N LEU A 183 14.47 -27.88 -22.69
CA LEU A 183 15.63 -28.76 -22.77
C LEU A 183 16.04 -28.91 -24.25
N GLU A 184 17.15 -29.59 -24.50
CA GLU A 184 17.62 -29.80 -25.87
C GLU A 184 16.58 -30.56 -26.70
N GLY A 185 16.10 -29.90 -27.77
CA GLY A 185 15.13 -30.43 -28.73
C GLY A 185 13.70 -30.61 -28.21
N ARG A 186 13.37 -30.26 -26.96
CA ARG A 186 12.05 -30.54 -26.38
C ARG A 186 11.68 -29.65 -25.21
N PHE A 187 10.38 -29.58 -24.92
CA PHE A 187 9.86 -29.03 -23.68
C PHE A 187 9.36 -30.14 -22.76
N LEU A 188 9.68 -30.03 -21.47
CA LEU A 188 8.91 -30.71 -20.44
C LEU A 188 7.79 -29.80 -19.97
N VAL A 189 6.58 -30.34 -19.91
CA VAL A 189 5.37 -29.60 -19.58
C VAL A 189 4.74 -30.13 -18.31
N GLU A 190 4.55 -29.24 -17.35
CA GLU A 190 3.74 -29.47 -16.15
C GLU A 190 2.41 -28.73 -16.30
N VAL A 191 1.32 -29.44 -16.02
CA VAL A 191 -0.04 -28.88 -16.10
C VAL A 191 -0.47 -28.44 -14.71
N GLY A 192 -0.78 -27.15 -14.56
CA GLY A 192 -1.13 -26.52 -13.29
C GLY A 192 -2.62 -26.21 -13.11
N SER A 193 -3.42 -26.29 -14.18
CA SER A 193 -4.85 -25.98 -14.14
C SER A 193 -5.69 -26.81 -15.12
N PRO A 194 -7.02 -26.86 -14.94
CA PRO A 194 -7.92 -27.48 -15.92
C PRO A 194 -7.85 -26.83 -17.32
N ALA A 195 -7.64 -25.51 -17.39
CA ALA A 195 -7.46 -24.81 -18.66
C ALA A 195 -6.17 -25.25 -19.35
N GLY A 196 -5.08 -25.43 -18.59
CA GLY A 196 -3.83 -25.98 -19.10
C GLY A 196 -4.01 -27.41 -19.61
N GLN A 197 -4.76 -28.25 -18.89
CA GLN A 197 -5.02 -29.64 -19.32
C GLN A 197 -5.73 -29.67 -20.67
N SER A 198 -6.78 -28.85 -20.84
CA SER A 198 -7.52 -28.75 -22.10
C SER A 198 -6.63 -28.37 -23.29
N VAL A 199 -5.61 -27.54 -23.07
CA VAL A 199 -4.65 -27.17 -24.13
C VAL A 199 -3.74 -28.35 -24.46
N MET A 200 -3.23 -29.05 -23.45
CA MET A 200 -2.31 -30.17 -23.68
C MET A 200 -2.99 -31.39 -24.29
N ASP A 201 -4.27 -31.60 -24.04
CA ASP A 201 -5.05 -32.69 -24.63
C ASP A 201 -5.19 -32.55 -26.17
N ALA A 202 -5.06 -31.33 -26.69
CA ALA A 202 -5.14 -31.03 -28.12
C ALA A 202 -3.79 -31.15 -28.86
N LEU A 203 -2.68 -31.36 -28.13
CA LEU A 203 -1.33 -31.36 -28.69
C LEU A 203 -0.70 -32.76 -28.69
N PRO A 204 0.15 -33.07 -29.68
CA PRO A 204 0.89 -34.34 -29.70
C PRO A 204 1.93 -34.34 -28.58
N THR A 205 1.62 -35.04 -27.49
CA THR A 205 2.50 -35.18 -26.33
C THR A 205 2.81 -36.63 -26.01
N SER A 206 3.92 -36.85 -25.31
CA SER A 206 4.29 -38.16 -24.75
C SER A 206 4.60 -38.03 -23.25
N PRO A 207 4.56 -39.11 -22.46
CA PRO A 207 4.98 -39.05 -21.06
C PRO A 207 6.48 -38.72 -20.93
N ALA A 208 6.83 -37.84 -19.99
CA ALA A 208 8.23 -37.56 -19.69
C ALA A 208 8.94 -38.80 -19.09
N THR A 209 10.14 -39.10 -19.58
CA THR A 209 10.96 -40.24 -19.15
C THR A 209 11.62 -40.01 -17.79
N ALA A 210 12.26 -41.03 -17.23
CA ALA A 210 13.07 -40.87 -16.01
C ALA A 210 14.33 -40.02 -16.27
N GLU A 211 14.91 -40.11 -17.47
CA GLU A 211 16.04 -39.30 -17.90
C GLU A 211 15.66 -37.82 -18.02
N ASP A 212 14.51 -37.52 -18.64
CA ASP A 212 13.95 -36.16 -18.71
C ASP A 212 13.83 -35.51 -17.33
N ARG A 213 13.26 -36.25 -16.36
CA ARG A 213 13.11 -35.77 -14.98
C ARG A 213 14.45 -35.55 -14.29
N ASN A 214 15.44 -36.40 -14.57
CA ASN A 214 16.78 -36.24 -14.03
C ASN A 214 17.51 -35.03 -14.63
N GLU A 215 17.39 -34.82 -15.94
CA GLU A 215 17.95 -33.68 -16.66
C GLU A 215 17.37 -32.36 -16.14
N LEU A 216 16.04 -32.27 -16.00
CA LEU A 216 15.35 -31.15 -15.35
C LEU A 216 15.93 -30.84 -13.97
N ARG A 217 16.06 -31.86 -13.11
CA ARG A 217 16.58 -31.72 -11.74
C ARG A 217 18.02 -31.18 -11.75
N ILE A 218 18.86 -31.70 -12.64
CA ILE A 218 20.26 -31.25 -12.78
C ILE A 218 20.31 -29.81 -13.30
N ALA A 219 19.53 -29.48 -14.34
CA ALA A 219 19.50 -28.15 -14.93
C ALA A 219 19.03 -27.09 -13.92
N LEU A 220 17.96 -27.38 -13.16
CA LEU A 220 17.51 -26.51 -12.07
C LEU A 220 18.55 -26.42 -10.95
N GLY A 221 19.21 -27.51 -10.58
CA GLY A 221 20.30 -27.51 -9.61
C GLY A 221 21.46 -26.59 -10.02
N ARG A 222 21.88 -26.64 -11.29
CA ARG A 222 22.89 -25.75 -11.86
C ARG A 222 22.42 -24.29 -11.87
N SER A 223 21.17 -24.03 -12.23
CA SER A 223 20.57 -22.69 -12.19
C SER A 223 20.65 -22.10 -10.77
N ARG A 224 20.24 -22.86 -9.74
CA ARG A 224 20.37 -22.42 -8.33
C ARG A 224 21.79 -22.04 -7.95
N GLN A 225 22.80 -22.79 -8.41
CA GLN A 225 24.21 -22.53 -8.13
C GLN A 225 24.80 -21.35 -8.92
N ARG A 226 24.15 -20.91 -10.00
CA ARG A 226 24.61 -19.82 -10.89
C ARG A 226 24.02 -18.45 -10.58
N MET A 227 23.26 -18.31 -9.48
CA MET A 227 22.75 -17.01 -9.03
C MET A 227 23.92 -16.04 -8.82
N GLY A 228 23.95 -14.92 -9.53
CA GLY A 228 25.08 -13.97 -9.44
C GLY A 228 25.05 -13.05 -8.22
N ARG A 229 23.97 -13.07 -7.44
CA ARG A 229 23.84 -12.39 -6.15
C ARG A 229 23.28 -13.32 -5.10
N THR A 230 23.48 -12.98 -3.84
CA THR A 230 22.94 -13.71 -2.69
C THR A 230 22.56 -12.72 -1.61
N LEU A 231 21.44 -12.97 -0.95
CA LEU A 231 21.00 -12.19 0.19
C LEU A 231 20.47 -13.15 1.24
N PRO A 232 21.24 -13.54 2.26
CA PRO A 232 20.80 -14.58 3.20
C PRO A 232 19.69 -14.06 4.13
N ASN A 233 18.80 -14.96 4.56
CA ASN A 233 17.77 -14.72 5.60
C ASN A 233 16.70 -13.66 5.25
N VAL A 234 16.20 -13.64 4.01
CA VAL A 234 15.24 -12.61 3.51
C VAL A 234 13.79 -12.79 4.03
N GLY A 235 13.48 -13.88 4.73
CA GLY A 235 12.17 -14.14 5.36
C GLY A 235 12.24 -14.19 6.89
N LEU A 236 11.06 -14.29 7.55
CA LEU A 236 11.00 -14.80 8.92
C LEU A 236 11.64 -16.20 8.91
N GLY A 237 12.48 -16.51 9.89
CA GLY A 237 13.28 -17.73 9.92
C GLY A 237 12.56 -18.98 9.37
N ALA A 238 13.32 -19.76 8.59
CA ALA A 238 12.97 -21.03 7.95
C ALA A 238 12.08 -20.94 6.69
N GLY A 239 12.73 -20.96 5.53
CA GLY A 239 12.18 -21.75 4.43
C GLY A 239 12.14 -23.25 4.82
N PRO A 240 11.33 -24.08 4.15
CA PRO A 240 11.16 -25.52 4.48
C PRO A 240 12.44 -26.37 4.37
N ALA A 241 13.59 -25.78 4.04
CA ALA A 241 14.89 -26.43 3.94
C ALA A 241 15.87 -26.08 5.09
N ALA A 242 15.47 -25.24 6.06
CA ALA A 242 16.30 -24.98 7.23
C ALA A 242 16.08 -26.09 8.29
N GLY A 243 17.01 -27.04 8.37
CA GLY A 243 17.06 -28.01 9.47
C GLY A 243 17.17 -27.32 10.85
N PRO A 244 17.00 -28.07 11.96
CA PRO A 244 16.82 -27.55 13.32
C PRO A 244 18.07 -26.89 13.96
N ALA A 245 19.01 -26.39 13.15
CA ALA A 245 20.31 -25.89 13.59
C ALA A 245 20.51 -24.36 13.44
N ALA A 246 19.46 -23.58 13.12
CA ALA A 246 19.53 -22.12 13.14
C ALA A 246 19.01 -21.60 14.49
N GLY A 247 19.93 -21.14 15.36
CA GLY A 247 19.59 -20.42 16.60
C GLY A 247 18.87 -19.08 16.33
N PRO A 248 18.47 -18.34 17.38
CA PRO A 248 17.58 -17.17 17.32
C PRO A 248 18.27 -15.88 16.81
N ALA A 249 19.07 -15.96 15.76
CA ALA A 249 19.64 -14.79 15.11
C ALA A 249 18.55 -14.05 14.32
N ALA A 250 18.40 -12.75 14.59
CA ALA A 250 17.50 -11.85 13.85
C ALA A 250 17.70 -12.00 12.33
N GLY A 251 16.62 -12.20 11.58
CA GLY A 251 16.62 -12.27 10.12
C GLY A 251 17.00 -10.93 9.48
N LEU A 252 17.09 -10.90 8.16
CA LEU A 252 17.41 -9.68 7.43
C LEU A 252 16.42 -8.55 7.75
N ALA A 253 15.13 -8.89 7.83
CA ALA A 253 14.05 -7.93 8.10
C ALA A 253 14.26 -7.21 9.43
N GLU A 254 14.48 -7.95 10.50
CA GLU A 254 14.69 -7.41 11.84
C GLU A 254 15.96 -6.55 11.90
N ARG A 255 17.03 -6.94 11.21
CA ARG A 255 18.26 -6.15 11.17
C ARG A 255 18.10 -4.83 10.42
N LEU A 256 17.40 -4.84 9.27
CA LEU A 256 17.10 -3.62 8.52
C LEU A 256 16.22 -2.65 9.32
N LEU A 257 15.22 -3.19 10.04
CA LEU A 257 14.32 -2.41 10.88
C LEU A 257 14.99 -1.93 12.17
N GLY A 258 15.94 -2.68 12.74
CA GLY A 258 16.74 -2.20 13.87
C GLY A 258 17.71 -1.08 13.51
N ASN A 259 18.15 -1.01 12.24
CA ASN A 259 19.22 -0.13 11.77
C ASN A 259 18.72 1.08 10.95
N LEU A 260 17.60 1.70 11.32
CA LEU A 260 17.00 2.83 10.56
C LEU A 260 17.88 4.09 10.51
N ASP A 261 18.81 4.25 11.46
CA ASP A 261 19.76 5.37 11.55
C ASP A 261 21.15 5.03 10.99
N HIS A 262 21.32 3.86 10.36
CA HIS A 262 22.61 3.44 9.81
C HIS A 262 23.13 4.41 8.72
N PRO A 263 24.42 4.80 8.74
CA PRO A 263 24.96 5.82 7.83
C PRO A 263 24.89 5.41 6.35
N ARG A 264 24.80 4.11 6.05
CA ARG A 264 24.65 3.60 4.69
C ARG A 264 23.39 4.15 3.98
N TRP A 265 22.31 4.45 4.71
CA TRP A 265 21.12 5.10 4.13
C TRP A 265 21.46 6.44 3.47
N GLN A 266 22.32 7.23 4.13
CA GLN A 266 22.80 8.51 3.61
C GLN A 266 23.77 8.31 2.43
N ALA A 267 24.69 7.36 2.54
CA ALA A 267 25.65 7.04 1.46
C ALA A 267 24.96 6.55 0.16
N VAL A 268 23.80 5.89 0.27
CA VAL A 268 22.97 5.58 -0.92
C VAL A 268 22.27 6.83 -1.44
N ALA A 269 21.71 7.66 -0.56
CA ALA A 269 21.00 8.87 -0.95
C ALA A 269 21.89 9.84 -1.76
N GLU A 270 23.19 9.90 -1.46
CA GLU A 270 24.18 10.71 -2.19
C GLU A 270 24.42 10.24 -3.64
N ARG A 271 24.16 8.96 -3.94
CA ARG A 271 24.24 8.38 -5.28
C ARG A 271 22.90 8.32 -6.00
N CYS A 272 21.80 8.23 -5.23
CA CYS A 272 20.47 8.01 -5.78
C CYS A 272 19.95 9.24 -6.53
N LEU A 273 19.46 9.03 -7.75
CA LEU A 273 18.87 10.11 -8.56
C LEU A 273 17.38 10.38 -8.25
N SER A 274 16.76 9.62 -7.35
CA SER A 274 15.30 9.64 -7.09
C SER A 274 14.42 9.41 -8.33
N CYS A 275 14.96 8.88 -9.44
CA CYS A 275 14.27 8.74 -10.72
C CYS A 275 13.11 7.72 -10.73
N GLY A 276 12.99 6.89 -9.68
CA GLY A 276 11.93 5.89 -9.56
C GLY A 276 12.06 4.66 -10.48
N SER A 277 13.12 4.54 -11.30
CA SER A 277 13.33 3.39 -12.20
C SER A 277 13.19 2.04 -11.49
N CYS A 278 13.77 1.92 -10.29
CA CYS A 278 13.69 0.69 -9.48
C CYS A 278 12.26 0.29 -9.11
N THR A 279 11.31 1.23 -9.01
CA THR A 279 9.89 0.95 -8.76
C THR A 279 9.11 0.67 -10.03
N GLN A 280 9.50 1.27 -11.15
CA GLN A 280 8.84 1.09 -12.44
C GLN A 280 9.09 -0.32 -12.99
N VAL A 281 10.35 -0.77 -12.97
CA VAL A 281 10.77 -2.10 -13.45
C VAL A 281 10.46 -3.23 -12.46
N CYS A 282 10.15 -2.92 -11.19
CA CYS A 282 9.91 -3.94 -10.19
C CYS A 282 8.53 -4.60 -10.40
N PRO A 283 8.48 -5.95 -10.48
CA PRO A 283 7.23 -6.67 -10.74
C PRO A 283 6.29 -6.68 -9.52
N THR A 284 6.79 -6.38 -8.32
CA THR A 284 5.99 -6.35 -7.07
C THR A 284 5.55 -4.96 -6.62
N CYS A 285 6.07 -3.89 -7.26
CA CYS A 285 5.71 -2.53 -6.88
C CYS A 285 4.33 -2.14 -7.40
N PHE A 286 3.38 -1.87 -6.50
CA PHE A 286 1.99 -1.51 -6.81
C PHE A 286 1.66 -0.02 -6.57
N CYS A 287 2.66 0.80 -6.22
CA CYS A 287 2.46 2.21 -5.91
C CYS A 287 1.86 2.97 -7.10
N HIS A 288 0.83 3.76 -6.83
CA HIS A 288 0.13 4.53 -7.85
C HIS A 288 -0.53 5.79 -7.27
N ALA A 289 -0.73 6.77 -8.13
CA ALA A 289 -1.60 7.91 -7.90
C ALA A 289 -3.04 7.58 -8.31
N VAL A 290 -4.00 8.23 -7.67
CA VAL A 290 -5.39 8.33 -8.08
C VAL A 290 -5.67 9.82 -8.29
N ASP A 291 -5.68 10.22 -9.55
CA ASP A 291 -5.82 11.60 -9.97
C ASP A 291 -7.28 11.91 -10.29
N HIS A 292 -7.73 13.06 -9.82
CA HIS A 292 -9.04 13.62 -10.13
C HIS A 292 -8.81 14.81 -11.07
N GLY A 293 -9.06 14.59 -12.36
CA GLY A 293 -8.70 15.55 -13.41
C GLY A 293 -9.92 16.07 -14.17
N SER A 294 -9.73 17.17 -14.89
CA SER A 294 -10.62 17.60 -15.96
C SER A 294 -9.76 18.07 -17.12
N THR A 295 -10.07 17.60 -18.32
CA THR A 295 -9.38 18.04 -19.53
C THR A 295 -9.97 19.36 -19.99
N VAL A 296 -9.13 20.34 -20.30
CA VAL A 296 -9.59 21.63 -20.85
C VAL A 296 -10.43 21.38 -22.11
N GLY A 297 -11.62 21.99 -22.16
CA GLY A 297 -12.56 21.82 -23.27
C GLY A 297 -13.45 20.58 -23.19
N GLN A 298 -13.27 19.69 -22.21
CA GLN A 298 -14.18 18.56 -21.98
C GLN A 298 -15.20 18.90 -20.88
N PRO A 299 -16.49 18.57 -21.07
CA PRO A 299 -17.54 18.89 -20.09
C PRO A 299 -17.62 17.86 -18.95
N HIS A 300 -16.54 17.11 -18.69
CA HIS A 300 -16.52 16.02 -17.72
C HIS A 300 -15.18 15.96 -16.98
N ALA A 301 -15.23 15.41 -15.77
CA ALA A 301 -14.06 15.06 -14.98
C ALA A 301 -13.79 13.56 -15.05
N THR A 302 -12.57 13.15 -14.75
CA THR A 302 -12.18 11.74 -14.70
C THR A 302 -11.46 11.42 -13.41
N ILE A 303 -11.59 10.17 -12.96
CA ILE A 303 -10.74 9.56 -11.96
C ILE A 303 -9.83 8.58 -12.68
N GLU A 304 -8.52 8.83 -12.63
CA GLU A 304 -7.52 8.01 -13.31
C GLU A 304 -6.49 7.48 -12.30
N ARG A 305 -6.14 6.21 -12.44
CA ARG A 305 -5.02 5.62 -11.73
C ARG A 305 -3.78 5.67 -12.61
N ARG A 306 -2.65 6.12 -12.07
CA ARG A 306 -1.36 6.14 -12.77
C ARG A 306 -0.25 5.60 -11.88
N TRP A 307 0.65 4.78 -12.43
CA TRP A 307 1.83 4.32 -11.68
C TRP A 307 2.61 5.49 -11.14
N GLU A 308 3.07 5.36 -9.90
CA GLU A 308 3.83 6.38 -9.23
C GLU A 308 4.94 5.72 -8.40
N SER A 309 6.00 6.47 -8.15
CA SER A 309 7.11 6.02 -7.33
C SER A 309 7.05 6.64 -5.93
N CYS A 310 7.33 5.82 -4.91
CA CYS A 310 7.59 6.31 -3.56
C CYS A 310 8.85 7.21 -3.45
N PHE A 311 9.60 7.36 -4.55
CA PHE A 311 10.70 8.33 -4.69
C PHE A 311 10.23 9.73 -5.10
N THR A 312 8.98 9.89 -5.55
CA THR A 312 8.41 11.22 -5.82
C THR A 312 8.05 11.92 -4.50
N GLU A 313 8.17 13.24 -4.46
CA GLU A 313 7.85 14.02 -3.26
C GLU A 313 6.35 13.98 -2.93
N ASP A 314 5.52 14.05 -3.97
CA ASP A 314 4.05 14.01 -3.89
C ASP A 314 3.53 12.71 -3.28
N HIS A 315 4.25 11.59 -3.41
CA HIS A 315 3.84 10.28 -2.86
C HIS A 315 3.51 10.36 -1.36
N ALA A 316 4.28 11.15 -0.61
CA ALA A 316 4.16 11.30 0.84
C ALA A 316 3.77 12.73 1.27
N TYR A 317 3.34 13.57 0.33
CA TYR A 317 2.94 14.96 0.62
C TYR A 317 1.58 15.02 1.32
N ILE A 318 1.53 15.75 2.43
CA ILE A 318 0.31 16.14 3.12
C ILE A 318 0.32 17.66 3.32
N HIS A 319 -0.77 18.23 3.84
CA HIS A 319 -0.74 19.64 4.22
C HIS A 319 0.37 19.89 5.26
N GLY A 320 1.25 20.85 4.97
CA GLY A 320 2.42 21.17 5.81
C GLY A 320 3.75 20.59 5.31
N GLY A 321 3.74 19.71 4.30
CA GLY A 321 4.94 19.23 3.63
C GLY A 321 4.96 17.71 3.39
N SER A 322 6.07 17.23 2.81
CA SER A 322 6.31 15.80 2.64
C SER A 322 6.73 15.14 3.94
N LEU A 323 6.14 13.98 4.25
CA LEU A 323 6.58 13.14 5.37
C LEU A 323 7.96 12.51 5.12
N ARG A 324 8.42 12.50 3.85
CA ARG A 324 9.72 11.96 3.42
C ARG A 324 10.45 12.96 2.54
N PRO A 325 10.90 14.10 3.09
CA PRO A 325 11.49 15.17 2.30
C PRO A 325 12.87 14.79 1.73
N ALA A 326 13.67 14.01 2.49
CA ALA A 326 15.01 13.62 2.07
C ALA A 326 15.02 12.31 1.25
N LEU A 327 15.95 12.20 0.29
CA LEU A 327 16.13 10.97 -0.49
C LEU A 327 16.42 9.74 0.38
N ARG A 328 17.18 9.91 1.47
CA ARG A 328 17.46 8.83 2.42
C ARG A 328 16.19 8.22 3.01
N ASP A 329 15.19 9.05 3.28
CA ASP A 329 13.92 8.63 3.88
C ASP A 329 13.08 7.83 2.86
N ARG A 330 13.09 8.28 1.59
CA ARG A 330 12.41 7.60 0.48
C ARG A 330 13.07 6.26 0.12
N TYR A 331 14.41 6.23 0.04
CA TYR A 331 15.14 4.99 -0.20
C TYR A 331 14.99 4.00 0.96
N ARG A 332 15.09 4.48 2.21
CA ARG A 332 14.84 3.67 3.42
C ARG A 332 13.44 3.08 3.38
N GLN A 333 12.41 3.88 3.12
CA GLN A 333 11.04 3.37 2.96
C GLN A 333 10.95 2.30 1.86
N TRP A 334 11.54 2.53 0.69
CA TRP A 334 11.48 1.57 -0.41
C TRP A 334 12.12 0.22 -0.06
N LEU A 335 13.32 0.24 0.53
CA LEU A 335 14.07 -0.96 0.87
C LEU A 335 13.45 -1.70 2.07
N THR A 336 13.11 -0.98 3.15
CA THR A 336 12.50 -1.59 4.33
C THR A 336 11.08 -2.06 4.05
N HIS A 337 10.30 -1.37 3.21
CA HIS A 337 9.00 -1.90 2.79
C HIS A 337 9.15 -3.25 2.09
N LYS A 338 10.18 -3.42 1.26
CA LYS A 338 10.37 -4.64 0.48
C LYS A 338 10.97 -5.80 1.29
N LEU A 339 12.00 -5.52 2.09
CA LEU A 339 12.81 -6.55 2.76
C LEU A 339 12.58 -6.62 4.29
N GLY A 340 11.86 -5.65 4.85
CA GLY A 340 11.60 -5.52 6.29
C GLY A 340 10.11 -5.60 6.61
N SER A 341 9.39 -4.50 6.48
CA SER A 341 8.01 -4.43 6.94
C SER A 341 7.01 -5.29 6.15
N TRP A 342 7.30 -5.68 4.91
CA TRP A 342 6.50 -6.72 4.21
C TRP A 342 6.53 -8.06 4.94
N VAL A 343 7.68 -8.39 5.53
CA VAL A 343 7.88 -9.63 6.29
C VAL A 343 7.01 -9.60 7.55
N SER A 344 6.99 -8.47 8.25
CA SER A 344 6.06 -8.24 9.37
C SER A 344 4.58 -8.26 8.95
N GLN A 345 4.28 -7.83 7.72
CA GLN A 345 2.91 -7.68 7.23
C GLN A 345 2.31 -8.99 6.69
N PHE A 346 3.11 -9.77 5.95
CA PHE A 346 2.64 -10.92 5.16
C PHE A 346 3.44 -12.21 5.42
N GLY A 347 4.47 -12.17 6.27
CA GLY A 347 5.28 -13.34 6.62
C GLY A 347 6.34 -13.74 5.58
N GLU A 348 6.49 -12.96 4.50
CA GLU A 348 7.45 -13.22 3.42
C GLU A 348 8.10 -11.91 2.93
N SER A 349 9.02 -11.99 1.98
CA SER A 349 9.62 -10.79 1.37
C SER A 349 8.74 -10.22 0.26
N GLY A 350 8.71 -8.89 0.13
CA GLY A 350 8.16 -8.21 -1.05
C GLY A 350 9.13 -8.20 -2.24
N CYS A 351 10.33 -8.79 -2.10
CA CYS A 351 11.31 -8.99 -3.16
C CYS A 351 11.23 -10.41 -3.71
N VAL A 352 11.35 -10.54 -5.03
CA VAL A 352 11.39 -11.84 -5.74
C VAL A 352 12.77 -12.16 -6.34
N GLY A 353 13.80 -11.40 -5.96
CA GLY A 353 15.19 -11.65 -6.36
C GLY A 353 15.49 -11.56 -7.86
N CYS A 354 14.66 -10.86 -8.64
CA CYS A 354 14.77 -10.82 -10.10
C CYS A 354 15.91 -9.94 -10.65
N GLY A 355 16.58 -9.13 -9.83
CA GLY A 355 17.71 -8.29 -10.26
C GLY A 355 17.37 -7.02 -11.06
N ARG A 356 16.15 -6.88 -11.62
CA ARG A 356 15.76 -5.73 -12.48
C ARG A 356 16.07 -4.35 -11.88
N CYS A 357 15.81 -4.17 -10.59
CA CYS A 357 16.06 -2.87 -9.92
C CYS A 357 17.54 -2.49 -9.83
N ILE A 358 18.45 -3.46 -9.99
CA ILE A 358 19.90 -3.28 -10.02
C ILE A 358 20.34 -3.02 -11.48
N ALA A 359 19.86 -3.84 -12.42
CA ALA A 359 20.17 -3.70 -13.86
C ALA A 359 19.78 -2.32 -14.41
N TRP A 360 18.59 -1.84 -14.03
CA TRP A 360 18.01 -0.59 -14.54
C TRP A 360 18.18 0.60 -13.59
N CYS A 361 19.07 0.49 -12.60
CA CYS A 361 19.46 1.63 -11.79
C CYS A 361 20.51 2.47 -12.54
N PRO A 362 20.23 3.70 -12.97
CA PRO A 362 21.23 4.53 -13.66
C PRO A 362 22.42 4.90 -12.76
N ALA A 363 22.27 4.80 -11.44
CA ALA A 363 23.33 5.02 -10.46
C ALA A 363 24.03 3.72 -10.02
N ALA A 364 23.74 2.58 -10.68
CA ALA A 364 24.32 1.28 -10.38
C ALA A 364 24.17 0.85 -8.90
N ILE A 365 23.07 1.23 -8.23
CA ILE A 365 22.80 0.85 -6.84
C ILE A 365 22.39 -0.62 -6.79
N ASP A 366 23.19 -1.44 -6.12
CA ASP A 366 22.90 -2.85 -5.88
C ASP A 366 22.19 -3.05 -4.53
N LEU A 367 20.88 -3.32 -4.56
CA LEU A 367 20.09 -3.52 -3.34
C LEU A 367 20.64 -4.64 -2.45
N THR A 368 21.29 -5.67 -3.00
CA THR A 368 21.82 -6.77 -2.18
C THR A 368 23.02 -6.32 -1.36
N GLU A 369 23.90 -5.51 -1.95
CA GLU A 369 25.03 -4.89 -1.26
C GLU A 369 24.55 -3.90 -0.20
N GLU A 370 23.58 -3.05 -0.54
CA GLU A 370 23.05 -2.06 0.39
C GLU A 370 22.36 -2.71 1.59
N ALA A 371 21.51 -3.72 1.34
CA ALA A 371 20.84 -4.45 2.40
C ALA A 371 21.84 -5.21 3.30
N ALA A 372 22.85 -5.86 2.72
CA ALA A 372 23.89 -6.55 3.49
C ALA A 372 24.70 -5.57 4.37
N ALA A 373 25.10 -4.42 3.81
CA ALA A 373 25.87 -3.40 4.54
C ALA A 373 25.07 -2.77 5.70
N ILE A 374 23.77 -2.57 5.54
CA ILE A 374 22.92 -2.07 6.63
C ILE A 374 22.70 -3.15 7.68
N ALA A 375 22.52 -4.40 7.25
CA ALA A 375 22.25 -5.51 8.14
C ALA A 375 23.48 -6.01 8.92
N SER A 376 24.70 -5.64 8.54
CA SER A 376 25.91 -6.03 9.28
C SER A 376 26.09 -5.28 10.62
N GLY A 377 25.40 -4.15 10.81
CA GLY A 377 25.45 -3.39 12.06
C GLY A 377 24.67 -4.08 13.20
N PRO A 378 25.03 -3.84 14.47
CA PRO A 378 24.27 -4.33 15.61
C PRO A 378 22.85 -3.74 15.58
N ALA A 379 21.83 -4.60 15.53
CA ALA A 379 20.45 -4.18 15.39
C ALA A 379 19.70 -4.34 16.74
N PRO A 380 19.19 -3.26 17.34
CA PRO A 380 18.25 -3.38 18.44
C PRO A 380 16.96 -4.07 17.94
N PRO A 381 16.28 -4.85 18.80
CA PRO A 381 15.01 -5.45 18.42
C PRO A 381 13.97 -4.35 18.12
N MET A 382 13.43 -4.38 16.91
CA MET A 382 12.31 -3.52 16.51
C MET A 382 11.10 -4.37 16.18
N PRO A 383 10.26 -4.74 17.17
CA PRO A 383 9.05 -5.50 16.91
C PRO A 383 8.04 -4.61 16.19
N LEU A 384 7.73 -4.95 14.94
CA LEU A 384 6.61 -4.38 14.20
C LEU A 384 5.53 -5.45 14.10
N PRO A 385 4.51 -5.43 14.99
CA PRO A 385 3.48 -6.46 14.96
C PRO A 385 2.68 -6.39 13.66
N ALA A 386 2.24 -7.53 13.16
CA ALA A 386 1.38 -7.60 11.98
C ALA A 386 0.14 -6.68 12.13
N PRO A 387 -0.35 -6.09 11.03
CA PRO A 387 -1.58 -5.31 11.07
C PRO A 387 -2.73 -6.16 11.63
N PRO A 388 -3.68 -5.54 12.37
CA PRO A 388 -4.92 -6.21 12.70
C PRO A 388 -5.64 -6.62 11.41
N ARG A 389 -6.43 -7.69 11.41
CA ARG A 389 -7.27 -8.02 10.26
C ARG A 389 -8.40 -6.98 10.17
N PRO A 390 -8.42 -6.14 9.13
CA PRO A 390 -9.52 -5.19 8.93
C PRO A 390 -10.82 -5.94 8.61
N GLU A 391 -11.96 -5.33 8.93
CA GLU A 391 -13.28 -5.88 8.62
C GLU A 391 -13.58 -5.77 7.12
N PRO A 392 -14.26 -6.76 6.50
CA PRO A 392 -14.73 -6.65 5.13
C PRO A 392 -15.68 -5.46 4.96
N VAL A 393 -15.56 -4.75 3.83
CA VAL A 393 -16.44 -3.63 3.50
C VAL A 393 -17.23 -3.97 2.24
N ALA A 394 -18.53 -3.66 2.24
CA ALA A 394 -19.39 -3.86 1.09
C ALA A 394 -19.18 -2.78 0.02
N GLY A 395 -19.31 -3.15 -1.25
CA GLY A 395 -19.18 -2.23 -2.39
C GLY A 395 -17.83 -2.30 -3.10
N ASP A 396 -17.61 -1.38 -4.05
CA ASP A 396 -16.32 -1.17 -4.67
C ASP A 396 -15.64 0.02 -4.00
N ALA A 397 -14.53 -0.22 -3.31
CA ALA A 397 -13.84 0.80 -2.53
C ALA A 397 -13.29 1.96 -3.39
N MET A 398 -13.14 1.76 -4.70
CA MET A 398 -12.58 2.76 -5.62
C MET A 398 -13.66 3.62 -6.30
N LEU A 399 -14.94 3.27 -6.18
CA LEU A 399 -16.03 3.99 -6.85
C LEU A 399 -16.79 4.90 -5.87
N PRO A 400 -16.88 6.22 -6.12
CA PRO A 400 -17.69 7.11 -5.31
C PRO A 400 -19.18 6.91 -5.55
N VAL A 401 -19.98 7.13 -4.50
CA VAL A 401 -21.42 7.34 -4.61
C VAL A 401 -21.73 8.84 -4.50
N VAL A 402 -22.84 9.28 -5.11
CA VAL A 402 -23.27 10.67 -4.99
C VAL A 402 -24.05 10.86 -3.69
N ALA A 403 -23.54 11.74 -2.82
CA ALA A 403 -24.23 12.23 -1.62
C ALA A 403 -24.61 13.70 -1.78
N ARG A 404 -25.43 14.23 -0.86
CA ARG A 404 -25.88 15.63 -0.90
C ARG A 404 -25.49 16.39 0.36
N VAL A 405 -25.00 17.61 0.20
CA VAL A 405 -24.87 18.52 1.34
C VAL A 405 -26.26 19.01 1.73
N VAL A 406 -26.64 18.87 2.99
CA VAL A 406 -27.95 19.33 3.51
C VAL A 406 -27.80 20.41 4.58
N GLY A 407 -26.61 20.55 5.16
CA GLY A 407 -26.29 21.58 6.13
C GLY A 407 -24.85 22.04 6.03
N ARG A 408 -24.62 23.28 6.46
CA ARG A 408 -23.29 23.91 6.53
C ARG A 408 -23.23 24.80 7.75
N ARG A 409 -22.20 24.64 8.57
CA ARG A 409 -21.90 25.49 9.72
C ARG A 409 -20.47 26.00 9.63
N GLN A 410 -20.30 27.31 9.79
CA GLN A 410 -18.99 27.92 9.95
C GLN A 410 -18.52 27.71 11.40
N GLU A 411 -17.35 27.11 11.60
CA GLU A 411 -16.79 26.87 12.95
C GLU A 411 -15.71 27.91 13.31
N SER A 412 -14.89 28.31 12.33
CA SER A 412 -13.89 29.40 12.41
C SER A 412 -13.69 30.02 11.03
N ASP A 413 -12.79 30.99 10.84
CA ASP A 413 -12.53 31.59 9.53
C ASP A 413 -12.17 30.59 8.42
N ASP A 414 -11.44 29.52 8.78
CA ASP A 414 -10.93 28.51 7.84
C ASP A 414 -11.51 27.10 8.07
N VAL A 415 -12.45 26.91 9.00
CA VAL A 415 -13.06 25.60 9.30
C VAL A 415 -14.58 25.62 9.13
N VAL A 416 -15.08 24.60 8.42
CA VAL A 416 -16.52 24.41 8.13
C VAL A 416 -16.91 22.99 8.49
N THR A 417 -18.07 22.83 9.14
CA THR A 417 -18.75 21.54 9.27
C THR A 417 -19.82 21.40 8.19
N LEU A 418 -19.72 20.36 7.37
CA LEU A 418 -20.75 19.96 6.41
C LEU A 418 -21.60 18.83 7.01
N GLU A 419 -22.90 18.94 6.81
CA GLU A 419 -23.85 17.86 7.03
C GLU A 419 -24.20 17.24 5.67
N ILE A 420 -23.91 15.95 5.53
CA ILE A 420 -24.01 15.22 4.27
C ILE A 420 -25.05 14.10 4.42
N GLU A 421 -26.01 14.07 3.51
CA GLU A 421 -26.97 12.99 3.36
C GLU A 421 -26.42 11.95 2.36
N PRO A 422 -26.08 10.74 2.81
CA PRO A 422 -25.70 9.64 1.93
C PRO A 422 -26.93 9.11 1.16
N PRO A 423 -26.75 8.46 -0.01
CA PRO A 423 -27.87 7.97 -0.83
C PRO A 423 -28.64 6.79 -0.22
N GLY A 424 -28.20 6.27 0.93
CA GLY A 424 -28.83 5.17 1.64
C GLY A 424 -28.31 5.03 3.06
N ALA A 425 -28.68 3.94 3.74
CA ALA A 425 -28.23 3.69 5.11
C ALA A 425 -26.70 3.66 5.20
N PHE A 426 -26.14 4.48 6.08
CA PHE A 426 -24.70 4.63 6.25
C PHE A 426 -24.32 4.33 7.70
N ARG A 427 -23.50 3.30 7.90
CA ARG A 427 -23.03 2.87 9.22
C ARG A 427 -21.54 3.13 9.31
N TYR A 428 -21.11 3.75 10.41
CA TYR A 428 -19.70 3.99 10.70
C TYR A 428 -19.44 3.80 12.20
N ARG A 429 -18.17 3.70 12.58
CA ARG A 429 -17.71 3.75 13.97
C ARG A 429 -16.87 5.01 14.19
N PRO A 430 -16.97 5.68 15.35
CA PRO A 430 -16.14 6.84 15.65
C PRO A 430 -14.65 6.57 15.44
N GLY A 431 -13.95 7.47 14.74
CA GLY A 431 -12.54 7.31 14.36
C GLY A 431 -12.34 6.97 12.87
N GLN A 432 -13.38 6.48 12.20
CA GLN A 432 -13.37 6.28 10.75
C GLN A 432 -13.48 7.60 9.97
N PHE A 433 -13.12 7.53 8.68
CA PHE A 433 -13.14 8.67 7.77
C PHE A 433 -13.80 8.30 6.43
N ASN A 434 -14.14 9.33 5.65
CA ASN A 434 -14.60 9.19 4.28
C ASN A 434 -13.66 9.90 3.33
N MET A 435 -13.62 9.46 2.08
CA MET A 435 -13.04 10.23 0.99
C MET A 435 -14.14 11.09 0.38
N LEU A 436 -13.97 12.42 0.39
CA LEU A 436 -14.95 13.37 -0.14
C LEU A 436 -14.44 13.94 -1.45
N SER A 437 -15.06 13.60 -2.58
CA SER A 437 -14.62 14.01 -3.91
C SER A 437 -15.43 15.17 -4.47
N LEU A 438 -14.74 16.09 -5.12
CA LEU A 438 -15.32 17.06 -6.03
C LEU A 438 -14.78 16.82 -7.45
N PRO A 439 -15.66 16.70 -8.47
CA PRO A 439 -15.25 16.38 -9.83
C PRO A 439 -14.21 17.39 -10.35
N GLY A 440 -13.04 16.89 -10.75
CA GLY A 440 -11.96 17.70 -11.33
C GLY A 440 -11.16 18.53 -10.33
N VAL A 441 -11.41 18.40 -9.03
CA VAL A 441 -10.73 19.19 -7.99
C VAL A 441 -9.86 18.33 -7.08
N GLY A 442 -10.36 17.16 -6.67
CA GLY A 442 -9.63 16.27 -5.76
C GLY A 442 -10.54 15.57 -4.76
N GLU A 443 -9.92 14.70 -3.96
CA GLU A 443 -10.61 13.84 -3.02
C GLU A 443 -9.78 13.63 -1.73
N PRO A 444 -9.87 14.55 -0.76
CA PRO A 444 -9.18 14.39 0.51
C PRO A 444 -9.88 13.37 1.43
N PRO A 445 -9.11 12.65 2.29
CA PRO A 445 -9.66 11.91 3.42
C PRO A 445 -10.14 12.88 4.51
N ILE A 446 -11.40 12.78 4.93
CA ILE A 446 -12.01 13.63 5.96
C ILE A 446 -12.70 12.75 7.00
N SER A 447 -12.29 12.90 8.26
CA SER A 447 -12.85 12.15 9.39
C SER A 447 -14.35 12.37 9.56
N ILE A 448 -15.07 11.33 10.00
CA ILE A 448 -16.49 11.45 10.34
C ILE A 448 -16.58 12.03 11.75
N ALA A 449 -17.05 13.27 11.87
CA ALA A 449 -17.11 14.02 13.11
C ALA A 449 -18.39 13.73 13.93
N GLY A 450 -19.34 12.97 13.39
CA GLY A 450 -20.61 12.65 14.03
C GLY A 450 -21.71 12.36 13.03
N HIS A 451 -22.95 12.27 13.52
CA HIS A 451 -24.15 12.15 12.71
C HIS A 451 -25.29 12.98 13.31
N ARG A 452 -26.32 13.26 12.49
CA ARG A 452 -27.58 13.86 12.92
C ARG A 452 -28.73 13.10 12.24
N GLY A 453 -29.39 12.21 12.98
CA GLY A 453 -30.34 11.29 12.36
C GLY A 453 -29.64 10.40 11.33
N SER A 454 -30.04 10.48 10.07
CA SER A 454 -29.46 9.72 8.94
C SER A 454 -28.26 10.41 8.26
N THR A 455 -27.96 11.67 8.60
CA THR A 455 -26.89 12.45 7.96
C THR A 455 -25.57 12.28 8.72
N ILE A 456 -24.46 12.43 8.01
CA ILE A 456 -23.11 12.37 8.58
C ILE A 456 -22.45 13.76 8.58
N LEU A 457 -21.64 14.02 9.59
CA LEU A 457 -20.99 15.31 9.81
C LEU A 457 -19.50 15.21 9.49
N HIS A 458 -19.00 16.18 8.73
CA HIS A 458 -17.58 16.29 8.36
C HIS A 458 -17.08 17.71 8.62
N THR A 459 -16.08 17.86 9.49
CA THR A 459 -15.46 19.15 9.78
C THR A 459 -14.14 19.26 9.02
N ILE A 460 -14.01 20.31 8.21
CA ILE A 460 -12.99 20.45 7.18
C ILE A 460 -12.28 21.79 7.36
N ARG A 461 -10.94 21.78 7.36
CA ARG A 461 -10.13 23.00 7.29
C ARG A 461 -9.74 23.30 5.85
N ALA A 462 -9.90 24.54 5.43
CA ALA A 462 -9.63 25.06 4.10
C ALA A 462 -8.12 25.29 3.86
N VAL A 463 -7.36 24.20 3.72
CA VAL A 463 -5.88 24.22 3.63
C VAL A 463 -5.29 24.00 2.22
N GLY A 464 -6.10 23.55 1.27
CA GLY A 464 -5.69 23.24 -0.10
C GLY A 464 -6.84 23.43 -1.09
N ALA A 465 -6.59 23.24 -2.39
CA ALA A 465 -7.61 23.47 -3.43
C ALA A 465 -8.89 22.65 -3.20
N ALA A 466 -8.75 21.34 -2.98
CA ALA A 466 -9.89 20.46 -2.73
C ALA A 466 -10.65 20.80 -1.44
N THR A 467 -9.95 21.05 -0.33
CA THR A 467 -10.63 21.40 0.93
C THR A 467 -11.26 22.78 0.91
N ARG A 468 -10.65 23.77 0.24
CA ARG A 468 -11.28 25.08 -0.01
C ARG A 468 -12.58 24.94 -0.81
N ALA A 469 -12.57 24.12 -1.86
CA ALA A 469 -13.75 23.85 -2.66
C ALA A 469 -14.85 23.15 -1.85
N LEU A 470 -14.49 22.16 -1.02
CA LEU A 470 -15.43 21.50 -0.10
C LEU A 470 -16.05 22.49 0.90
N CYS A 471 -15.25 23.35 1.53
CA CYS A 471 -15.74 24.37 2.48
C CYS A 471 -16.69 25.41 1.85
N ALA A 472 -16.65 25.56 0.52
CA ALA A 472 -17.49 26.47 -0.24
C ALA A 472 -18.86 25.87 -0.63
N LEU A 473 -19.06 24.56 -0.46
CA LEU A 473 -20.32 23.88 -0.78
C LEU A 473 -21.48 24.42 0.07
N ARG A 474 -22.67 24.40 -0.52
CA ARG A 474 -23.93 24.85 0.09
C ARG A 474 -24.95 23.71 0.14
N PRO A 475 -25.97 23.81 0.99
CA PRO A 475 -27.09 22.87 0.96
C PRO A 475 -27.68 22.70 -0.46
N GLY A 476 -27.89 21.45 -0.85
CA GLY A 476 -28.31 21.01 -2.18
C GLY A 476 -27.17 20.69 -3.14
N ASP A 477 -25.91 21.04 -2.82
CA ASP A 477 -24.78 20.70 -3.68
C ASP A 477 -24.42 19.20 -3.57
N PRO A 478 -24.07 18.55 -4.70
CA PRO A 478 -23.64 17.17 -4.70
C PRO A 478 -22.17 17.02 -4.28
N VAL A 479 -21.84 15.90 -3.65
CA VAL A 479 -20.47 15.56 -3.24
C VAL A 479 -20.25 14.06 -3.43
N GLY A 480 -19.09 13.67 -3.96
CA GLY A 480 -18.71 12.26 -4.07
C GLY A 480 -18.31 11.72 -2.69
N LEU A 481 -18.77 10.52 -2.36
CA LEU A 481 -18.55 9.88 -1.08
C LEU A 481 -18.01 8.46 -1.27
N ARG A 482 -16.87 8.15 -0.66
CA ARG A 482 -16.41 6.76 -0.45
C ARG A 482 -16.13 6.54 1.04
N GLY A 483 -16.49 5.36 1.54
CA GLY A 483 -16.26 4.95 2.91
C GLY A 483 -17.51 4.36 3.58
N PRO A 484 -17.45 4.14 4.91
CA PRO A 484 -16.36 4.54 5.79
C PRO A 484 -15.10 3.70 5.62
N PHE A 485 -13.96 4.32 5.87
CA PHE A 485 -12.65 3.69 5.85
C PHE A 485 -11.96 3.76 7.21
N GLY A 486 -11.00 2.87 7.39
CA GLY A 486 -10.12 2.82 8.55
C GLY A 486 -10.72 2.19 9.81
N SER A 487 -9.95 2.27 10.87
CA SER A 487 -10.18 1.76 12.21
C SER A 487 -10.93 2.78 13.09
N ALA A 488 -11.48 2.28 14.18
CA ALA A 488 -12.27 3.06 15.12
C ALA A 488 -11.51 3.31 16.43
N TRP A 489 -11.98 4.29 17.20
CA TRP A 489 -11.61 4.45 18.60
C TRP A 489 -12.05 3.23 19.43
N PRO A 490 -11.25 2.80 20.42
CA PRO A 490 -11.45 1.54 21.13
C PRO A 490 -12.50 1.64 22.24
N LEU A 491 -13.68 2.18 21.95
CA LEU A 491 -14.75 2.41 22.93
C LEU A 491 -15.13 1.16 23.73
N PRO A 492 -15.25 -0.04 23.12
CA PRO A 492 -15.50 -1.26 23.90
C PRO A 492 -14.42 -1.55 24.96
N LEU A 493 -13.15 -1.21 24.71
CA LEU A 493 -12.05 -1.42 25.66
C LEU A 493 -11.98 -0.33 26.75
N ALA A 494 -12.77 0.73 26.62
CA ALA A 494 -12.84 1.85 27.55
C ALA A 494 -13.96 1.68 28.60
N GLN A 495 -14.84 0.69 28.47
CA GLN A 495 -15.94 0.46 29.41
C GLN A 495 -15.43 0.22 30.83
N GLY A 496 -16.04 0.89 31.80
CA GLY A 496 -15.67 0.86 33.22
C GLY A 496 -14.36 1.58 33.56
N ARG A 497 -13.69 2.21 32.58
CA ARG A 497 -12.41 2.91 32.78
C ARG A 497 -12.61 4.42 32.65
N ASN A 498 -11.71 5.18 33.28
CA ASN A 498 -11.57 6.60 33.00
C ASN A 498 -11.06 6.79 31.56
N VAL A 499 -11.66 7.73 30.83
CA VAL A 499 -11.24 8.05 29.45
C VAL A 499 -10.70 9.47 29.40
N VAL A 500 -9.51 9.63 28.82
CA VAL A 500 -8.88 10.93 28.61
C VAL A 500 -8.73 11.18 27.12
N VAL A 501 -9.44 12.20 26.64
CA VAL A 501 -9.45 12.65 25.25
C VAL A 501 -8.56 13.88 25.13
N ILE A 502 -7.58 13.84 24.24
CA ILE A 502 -6.59 14.92 24.06
C ILE A 502 -6.60 15.35 22.59
N ALA A 503 -6.98 16.60 22.34
CA ALA A 503 -7.18 17.12 20.99
C ALA A 503 -6.36 18.42 20.76
N GLY A 504 -5.87 18.58 19.53
CA GLY A 504 -5.22 19.81 19.07
C GLY A 504 -5.82 20.33 17.75
N GLY A 505 -6.32 21.57 17.75
CA GLY A 505 -6.91 22.23 16.59
C GLY A 505 -8.04 21.41 15.98
N ILE A 506 -7.95 21.13 14.67
CA ILE A 506 -8.94 20.29 13.97
C ILE A 506 -8.92 18.81 14.41
N GLY A 507 -7.92 18.38 15.17
CA GLY A 507 -7.87 17.04 15.78
C GLY A 507 -9.00 16.76 16.77
N LEU A 508 -9.82 17.75 17.16
CA LEU A 508 -11.05 17.51 17.91
C LEU A 508 -12.14 16.86 17.04
N ALA A 509 -12.17 17.14 15.73
CA ALA A 509 -13.21 16.64 14.83
C ALA A 509 -13.26 15.09 14.76
N PRO A 510 -12.13 14.36 14.60
CA PRO A 510 -12.13 12.89 14.60
C PRO A 510 -12.50 12.27 15.96
N LEU A 511 -12.39 13.04 17.05
CA LEU A 511 -12.71 12.62 18.42
C LEU A 511 -14.15 12.94 18.82
N ARG A 512 -14.82 13.88 18.11
CA ARG A 512 -16.16 14.35 18.45
C ARG A 512 -17.20 13.23 18.50
N GLY A 513 -17.18 12.33 17.52
CA GLY A 513 -18.09 11.17 17.52
C GLY A 513 -17.88 10.23 18.71
N ALA A 514 -16.63 10.05 19.14
CA ALA A 514 -16.30 9.22 20.31
C ALA A 514 -16.72 9.94 21.60
N LEU A 515 -16.47 11.25 21.71
CA LEU A 515 -16.95 12.06 22.83
C LEU A 515 -18.47 11.97 22.97
N ALA A 516 -19.22 12.10 21.87
CA ALA A 516 -20.68 11.99 21.91
C ALA A 516 -21.15 10.63 22.47
N GLU A 517 -20.52 9.53 22.08
CA GLU A 517 -20.87 8.19 22.60
C GLU A 517 -20.48 8.02 24.07
N LEU A 518 -19.30 8.51 24.47
CA LEU A 518 -18.84 8.48 25.86
C LEU A 518 -19.81 9.24 26.77
N LEU A 519 -20.25 10.42 26.35
CA LEU A 519 -21.13 11.30 27.12
C LEU A 519 -22.57 10.80 27.19
N ALA A 520 -23.03 10.07 26.17
CA ALA A 520 -24.37 9.49 26.12
C ALA A 520 -24.53 8.24 27.02
N ARG A 521 -23.43 7.65 27.49
CA ARG A 521 -23.40 6.36 28.22
C ARG A 521 -22.63 6.48 29.54
N PRO A 522 -23.05 7.37 30.47
CA PRO A 522 -22.34 7.59 31.74
C PRO A 522 -22.26 6.34 32.63
N ASP A 523 -23.19 5.40 32.45
CA ASP A 523 -23.22 4.09 33.11
C ASP A 523 -22.04 3.21 32.72
N LEU A 524 -21.57 3.31 31.47
CA LEU A 524 -20.42 2.56 30.97
C LEU A 524 -19.12 3.35 31.06
N TYR A 525 -19.18 4.68 31.03
CA TYR A 525 -18.02 5.57 31.03
C TYR A 525 -18.14 6.57 32.19
N PRO A 526 -17.79 6.15 33.41
CA PRO A 526 -18.11 6.90 34.63
C PRO A 526 -17.31 8.20 34.78
N PHE A 527 -16.22 8.36 34.01
CA PHE A 527 -15.42 9.58 34.02
C PHE A 527 -14.73 9.82 32.67
N VAL A 528 -14.97 11.01 32.12
CA VAL A 528 -14.37 11.49 30.87
C VAL A 528 -13.63 12.79 31.13
N ARG A 529 -12.40 12.90 30.65
CA ARG A 529 -11.63 14.14 30.66
C ARG A 529 -11.31 14.58 29.24
N LEU A 530 -11.62 15.82 28.89
CA LEU A 530 -11.24 16.44 27.63
C LEU A 530 -10.14 17.48 27.86
N LEU A 531 -9.01 17.33 27.18
CA LEU A 531 -7.95 18.32 27.09
C LEU A 531 -7.87 18.82 25.65
N TYR A 532 -8.17 20.09 25.42
CA TYR A 532 -8.26 20.66 24.07
C TYR A 532 -7.37 21.90 23.93
N GLY A 533 -6.53 21.92 22.89
CA GLY A 533 -5.72 23.08 22.50
C GLY A 533 -6.16 23.66 21.16
N ALA A 534 -6.26 24.98 21.07
CA ALA A 534 -6.44 25.73 19.81
C ALA A 534 -5.34 26.81 19.67
N ARG A 535 -5.17 27.41 18.49
CA ARG A 535 -4.16 28.49 18.32
C ARG A 535 -4.60 29.79 19.00
N THR A 536 -5.87 30.15 18.80
CA THR A 536 -6.48 31.37 19.34
C THR A 536 -7.91 31.08 19.81
N PRO A 537 -8.55 31.95 20.62
CA PRO A 537 -9.93 31.75 21.05
C PRO A 537 -10.94 31.63 19.92
N THR A 538 -10.74 32.32 18.79
CA THR A 538 -11.64 32.27 17.62
C THR A 538 -11.51 30.99 16.81
N GLU A 539 -10.51 30.17 17.10
CA GLU A 539 -10.27 28.88 16.46
C GLU A 539 -10.72 27.68 17.31
N ILE A 540 -11.36 27.93 18.46
CA ILE A 540 -11.97 26.89 19.29
C ILE A 540 -13.15 26.30 18.54
N LEU A 541 -13.05 25.02 18.17
CA LEU A 541 -14.10 24.31 17.45
C LEU A 541 -15.23 23.88 18.39
N TYR A 542 -16.46 23.90 17.87
CA TYR A 542 -17.66 23.45 18.57
C TYR A 542 -17.87 24.14 19.93
N ASP A 543 -17.52 25.43 20.02
CA ASP A 543 -17.67 26.28 21.20
C ASP A 543 -18.98 26.08 21.99
N GLN A 544 -20.13 26.12 21.30
CA GLN A 544 -21.45 25.93 21.90
C GLN A 544 -21.65 24.52 22.44
N GLU A 545 -21.12 23.51 21.75
CA GLU A 545 -21.19 22.12 22.20
C GLU A 545 -20.27 21.89 23.40
N LEU A 546 -19.07 22.49 23.41
CA LEU A 546 -18.16 22.41 24.56
C LEU A 546 -18.80 23.00 25.83
N LEU A 547 -19.47 24.15 25.71
CA LEU A 547 -20.22 24.76 26.80
C LEU A 547 -21.40 23.88 27.24
N GLY A 548 -22.17 23.35 26.29
CA GLY A 548 -23.27 22.43 26.55
C GLY A 548 -22.80 21.16 27.25
N TRP A 549 -21.74 20.52 26.76
CA TRP A 549 -21.18 19.31 27.35
C TRP A 549 -20.71 19.54 28.78
N HIS A 550 -20.06 20.67 29.05
CA HIS A 550 -19.62 21.02 30.40
C HIS A 550 -20.80 21.22 31.37
N ARG A 551 -21.88 21.84 30.90
CA ARG A 551 -23.09 22.09 31.70
C ARG A 551 -23.90 20.82 31.93
N ASP A 552 -24.07 20.00 30.90
CA ASP A 552 -25.09 18.94 30.85
C ASP A 552 -24.55 17.58 31.31
N HIS A 553 -23.23 17.37 31.33
CA HIS A 553 -22.62 16.08 31.69
C HIS A 553 -21.69 16.20 32.91
N ALA A 554 -22.21 15.86 34.09
CA ALA A 554 -21.46 15.92 35.35
C ALA A 554 -20.22 15.00 35.40
N HIS A 555 -20.19 13.95 34.58
CA HIS A 555 -19.05 13.02 34.47
C HIS A 555 -17.96 13.47 33.47
N LEU A 556 -18.12 14.64 32.84
CA LEU A 556 -17.14 15.26 31.96
C LEU A 556 -16.35 16.36 32.68
N ARG A 557 -15.02 16.29 32.59
CA ARG A 557 -14.12 17.40 32.91
C ARG A 557 -13.41 17.91 31.67
N ALA A 558 -13.87 19.04 31.13
CA ALA A 558 -13.23 19.70 30.00
C ALA A 558 -12.23 20.77 30.44
N SER A 559 -11.10 20.88 29.75
CA SER A 559 -10.11 21.94 29.92
C SER A 559 -9.62 22.39 28.55
N VAL A 560 -9.70 23.68 28.28
CA VAL A 560 -9.34 24.30 27.00
C VAL A 560 -8.19 25.27 27.21
N THR A 561 -7.23 25.23 26.30
CA THR A 561 -6.10 26.17 26.23
C THR A 561 -5.95 26.74 24.83
N VAL A 562 -5.39 27.94 24.73
CA VAL A 562 -5.01 28.55 23.46
C VAL A 562 -3.53 28.88 23.45
N ASP A 563 -2.86 28.75 22.30
CA ASP A 563 -1.46 29.15 22.18
C ASP A 563 -1.28 30.65 22.41
N HIS A 564 -2.22 31.46 21.88
CA HIS A 564 -2.24 32.91 22.00
C HIS A 564 -3.60 33.40 22.51
N GLY A 565 -3.63 33.97 23.73
CA GLY A 565 -4.82 34.59 24.30
C GLY A 565 -5.10 35.98 23.71
N THR A 566 -6.36 36.39 23.75
CA THR A 566 -6.78 37.79 23.50
C THR A 566 -7.03 38.50 24.84
N PRO A 567 -7.15 39.83 24.89
CA PRO A 567 -7.52 40.55 26.12
C PRO A 567 -8.85 40.08 26.74
N GLN A 568 -9.75 39.49 25.95
CA GLN A 568 -11.03 38.95 26.40
C GLN A 568 -10.95 37.49 26.85
N TRP A 569 -9.81 36.82 26.64
CA TRP A 569 -9.61 35.42 26.99
C TRP A 569 -9.18 35.27 28.45
N ASN A 570 -10.04 34.65 29.25
CA ASN A 570 -9.79 34.37 30.67
C ASN A 570 -9.44 32.89 30.94
N GLY A 571 -9.20 32.10 29.90
CA GLY A 571 -8.89 30.67 30.03
C GLY A 571 -7.37 30.39 30.09
N HIS A 572 -7.00 29.11 29.94
CA HIS A 572 -5.59 28.73 29.92
C HIS A 572 -4.88 29.23 28.66
N VAL A 573 -3.59 29.58 28.80
CA VAL A 573 -2.72 29.99 27.70
C VAL A 573 -1.48 29.10 27.68
N GLY A 574 -1.17 28.55 26.51
CA GLY A 574 -0.08 27.62 26.25
C GLY A 574 -0.52 26.37 25.49
N VAL A 575 0.44 25.52 25.15
CA VAL A 575 0.21 24.25 24.45
C VAL A 575 -0.61 23.26 25.30
N VAL A 576 -1.25 22.27 24.67
CA VAL A 576 -2.16 21.31 25.34
C VAL A 576 -1.51 20.55 26.51
N THR A 577 -0.20 20.30 26.45
CA THR A 577 0.54 19.60 27.51
C THR A 577 0.60 20.40 28.81
N THR A 578 0.39 21.72 28.78
CA THR A 578 0.27 22.55 30.00
C THR A 578 -0.95 22.19 30.84
N LEU A 579 -2.00 21.62 30.23
CA LEU A 579 -3.19 21.14 30.92
C LEU A 579 -2.98 19.76 31.59
N MET A 580 -1.89 19.06 31.23
CA MET A 580 -1.59 17.71 31.68
C MET A 580 -0.87 17.74 33.04
N ARG A 581 -1.62 17.88 34.13
CA ARG A 581 -1.04 17.73 35.48
C ARG A 581 -0.76 16.26 35.77
N ARG A 582 0.50 15.88 35.95
CA ARG A 582 0.96 14.48 36.10
C ARG A 582 0.13 13.67 37.12
N LYS A 583 -0.20 14.24 38.27
CA LYS A 583 -1.01 13.58 39.32
C LYS A 583 -2.45 13.20 38.89
N GLU A 584 -2.93 13.79 37.81
CA GLU A 584 -4.26 13.55 37.26
C GLU A 584 -4.24 12.62 36.04
N LEU A 585 -3.08 12.09 35.66
CA LEU A 585 -2.90 11.13 34.56
C LEU A 585 -2.82 9.72 35.16
N SER A 586 -3.95 9.01 35.18
CA SER A 586 -4.00 7.65 35.74
C SER A 586 -3.38 6.64 34.77
N PRO A 587 -2.54 5.69 35.25
CA PRO A 587 -2.03 4.60 34.43
C PRO A 587 -3.12 3.60 34.02
N HIS A 588 -4.28 3.61 34.68
CA HIS A 588 -5.42 2.73 34.37
C HIS A 588 -6.41 3.34 33.36
N ALA A 589 -6.31 4.65 33.08
CA ALA A 589 -7.15 5.32 32.10
C ALA A 589 -6.80 4.89 30.66
N LEU A 590 -7.75 5.07 29.75
CA LEU A 590 -7.54 4.94 28.31
C LEU A 590 -7.41 6.33 27.68
N TYR A 591 -6.39 6.53 26.84
CA TYR A 591 -6.06 7.81 26.25
C TYR A 591 -6.33 7.80 24.74
N MET A 592 -7.09 8.77 24.25
CA MET A 592 -7.38 8.98 22.83
C MET A 592 -6.81 10.33 22.39
N ILE A 593 -5.87 10.31 21.44
CA ILE A 593 -5.09 11.49 21.07
C ILE A 593 -5.21 11.75 19.57
N CYS A 594 -5.58 12.98 19.20
CA CYS A 594 -5.60 13.40 17.80
C CYS A 594 -5.25 14.88 17.64
N GLY A 595 -4.39 15.18 16.68
CA GLY A 595 -3.90 16.53 16.39
C GLY A 595 -2.56 16.46 15.65
N PRO A 596 -1.84 17.58 15.56
CA PRO A 596 -0.52 17.60 14.90
C PRO A 596 0.42 16.55 15.48
N GLU A 597 1.17 15.83 14.64
CA GLU A 597 2.01 14.70 15.09
C GLU A 597 3.05 15.15 16.14
N ILE A 598 3.57 16.37 16.01
CA ILE A 598 4.45 16.97 17.02
C ILE A 598 3.79 17.10 18.40
N MET A 599 2.51 17.49 18.45
CA MET A 599 1.74 17.54 19.69
C MET A 599 1.59 16.14 20.28
N MET A 600 1.25 15.15 19.45
CA MET A 600 1.09 13.76 19.89
C MET A 600 2.39 13.21 20.50
N ARG A 601 3.55 13.55 19.94
CA ARG A 601 4.87 13.16 20.48
C ARG A 601 5.11 13.68 21.91
N PHE A 602 4.79 14.95 22.17
CA PHE A 602 4.93 15.54 23.50
C PHE A 602 3.90 15.00 24.49
N VAL A 603 2.65 14.81 24.06
CA VAL A 603 1.60 14.22 24.90
C VAL A 603 2.02 12.82 25.36
N VAL A 604 2.45 11.96 24.43
CA VAL A 604 2.87 10.60 24.75
C VAL A 604 4.07 10.58 25.69
N GLU A 605 5.02 11.51 25.54
CA GLU A 605 6.14 11.63 26.45
C GLU A 605 5.70 11.98 27.88
N GLU A 606 4.75 12.91 28.03
CA GLU A 606 4.19 13.24 29.34
C GLU A 606 3.41 12.07 29.94
N LEU A 607 2.68 11.30 29.13
CA LEU A 607 1.99 10.08 29.58
C LEU A 607 2.99 9.02 30.08
N ARG A 608 4.07 8.76 29.34
CA ARG A 608 5.13 7.84 29.76
C ARG A 608 5.81 8.30 31.05
N ARG A 609 6.09 9.60 31.18
CA ARG A 609 6.61 10.20 32.41
C ARG A 609 5.64 10.10 33.60
N ALA A 610 4.33 9.97 33.34
CA ALA A 610 3.31 9.67 34.33
C ALA A 610 3.17 8.16 34.65
N GLY A 611 3.93 7.29 33.98
CA GLY A 611 3.83 5.85 34.14
C GLY A 611 2.64 5.21 33.41
N VAL A 612 2.04 5.90 32.44
CA VAL A 612 0.97 5.33 31.60
C VAL A 612 1.57 4.30 30.63
N PRO A 613 1.06 3.06 30.60
CA PRO A 613 1.51 2.06 29.64
C PRO A 613 1.15 2.44 28.20
N ASP A 614 2.06 2.19 27.25
CA ASP A 614 1.82 2.46 25.81
C ASP A 614 0.58 1.73 25.25
N THR A 615 0.21 0.59 25.85
CA THR A 615 -0.98 -0.19 25.48
C THR A 615 -2.30 0.50 25.84
N ASN A 616 -2.28 1.53 26.69
CA ASN A 616 -3.43 2.34 27.07
C ASN A 616 -3.58 3.60 26.22
N VAL A 617 -2.66 3.85 25.29
CA VAL A 617 -2.62 5.07 24.49
C VAL A 617 -3.01 4.75 23.04
N TYR A 618 -3.90 5.56 22.49
CA TYR A 618 -4.34 5.49 21.11
C TYR A 618 -4.12 6.83 20.41
N VAL A 619 -3.55 6.78 19.22
CA VAL A 619 -3.23 7.95 18.39
C VAL A 619 -3.91 7.82 17.04
N SER A 620 -4.38 8.93 16.47
CA SER A 620 -4.88 8.97 15.09
C SER A 620 -3.82 9.58 14.17
N LEU A 621 -3.26 8.80 13.25
CA LEU A 621 -2.21 9.22 12.33
C LEU A 621 -2.77 9.70 10.99
N GLU A 622 -2.26 10.83 10.50
CA GLU A 622 -2.54 11.32 9.15
C GLU A 622 -1.41 10.93 8.19
N ARG A 623 -1.77 10.43 7.00
CA ARG A 623 -0.84 10.12 5.90
C ARG A 623 -1.50 10.52 4.58
N ASN A 624 -0.74 10.55 3.48
CA ASN A 624 -1.33 10.77 2.16
C ASN A 624 -2.19 9.55 1.77
N MET A 625 -3.50 9.75 1.65
CA MET A 625 -4.46 8.70 1.28
C MET A 625 -5.15 9.07 -0.02
N GLN A 626 -5.09 8.17 -1.00
CA GLN A 626 -5.80 8.32 -2.28
C GLN A 626 -6.73 7.13 -2.55
N CYS A 627 -6.22 5.90 -2.61
CA CYS A 627 -7.11 4.73 -2.79
C CYS A 627 -8.02 4.47 -1.59
N ALA A 628 -7.61 4.84 -0.37
CA ALA A 628 -8.23 4.50 0.93
C ALA A 628 -8.41 2.99 1.24
N ALA A 629 -8.00 2.09 0.34
CA ALA A 629 -8.15 0.65 0.45
C ALA A 629 -6.82 -0.12 0.69
N GLY A 630 -5.69 0.60 0.77
CA GLY A 630 -4.35 -0.01 0.89
C GLY A 630 -3.73 -0.46 -0.45
N PHE A 631 -4.33 -0.14 -1.59
CA PHE A 631 -3.85 -0.54 -2.92
C PHE A 631 -2.71 0.32 -3.48
N CYS A 632 -2.53 1.55 -2.99
CA CYS A 632 -1.62 2.53 -3.60
C CYS A 632 -0.29 2.75 -2.85
N GLY A 633 -0.17 2.28 -1.60
CA GLY A 633 1.05 2.44 -0.80
C GLY A 633 1.40 3.86 -0.33
N ARG A 634 0.59 4.89 -0.63
CA ARG A 634 0.84 6.27 -0.17
C ARG A 634 0.74 6.44 1.35
N CYS A 635 -0.21 5.75 1.95
CA CYS A 635 -0.42 5.77 3.40
C CYS A 635 0.41 4.73 4.18
N GLN A 636 1.43 4.12 3.54
CA GLN A 636 2.26 3.09 4.17
C GLN A 636 3.05 3.69 5.33
N TYR A 637 2.93 3.05 6.50
CA TYR A 637 3.62 3.34 7.74
C TYR A 637 4.15 2.02 8.33
N GLY A 638 5.44 1.71 8.12
CA GLY A 638 5.98 0.41 8.53
C GLY A 638 5.25 -0.75 7.83
N PRO A 639 4.63 -1.70 8.57
CA PRO A 639 3.81 -2.79 8.00
C PRO A 639 2.32 -2.42 7.84
N TYR A 640 1.94 -1.19 8.17
CA TYR A 640 0.55 -0.75 8.21
C TYR A 640 0.23 0.15 7.01
N PHE A 641 -0.99 0.04 6.50
CA PHE A 641 -1.62 1.04 5.65
C PHE A 641 -2.54 1.91 6.51
N ALA A 642 -2.20 3.18 6.75
CA ALA A 642 -2.97 4.03 7.65
C ALA A 642 -4.46 4.18 7.26
N CYS A 643 -4.81 4.06 5.97
CA CYS A 643 -6.22 4.10 5.52
C CYS A 643 -7.04 2.83 5.82
N LYS A 644 -6.36 1.69 6.00
CA LYS A 644 -6.98 0.36 6.13
C LYS A 644 -6.82 -0.21 7.54
N ASP A 645 -5.61 -0.11 8.07
CA ASP A 645 -5.21 -0.66 9.38
C ASP A 645 -5.27 0.42 10.49
N GLY A 646 -5.23 1.69 10.10
CA GLY A 646 -5.46 2.88 10.93
C GLY A 646 -6.74 3.62 10.49
N PRO A 647 -6.90 4.94 10.73
CA PRO A 647 -5.89 5.87 11.21
C PRO A 647 -5.67 5.80 12.72
N VAL A 648 -6.62 5.22 13.46
CA VAL A 648 -6.50 5.03 14.91
C VAL A 648 -5.64 3.80 15.20
N PHE A 649 -4.50 4.03 15.83
CA PHE A 649 -3.56 3.00 16.24
C PHE A 649 -3.40 2.97 17.75
N ARG A 650 -3.26 1.76 18.31
CA ARG A 650 -2.69 1.59 19.65
C ARG A 650 -1.21 1.94 19.59
N TYR A 651 -0.75 2.80 20.50
CA TYR A 651 0.53 3.49 20.37
C TYR A 651 1.71 2.52 20.39
N ASP A 652 1.70 1.48 21.24
CA ASP A 652 2.74 0.45 21.31
C ASP A 652 3.10 -0.18 19.95
N ARG A 653 2.14 -0.29 19.03
CA ARG A 653 2.35 -0.86 17.68
C ARG A 653 3.11 0.06 16.74
N VAL A 654 2.94 1.37 16.91
CA VAL A 654 3.51 2.40 16.03
C VAL A 654 4.70 3.13 16.68
N ALA A 655 4.88 2.98 17.99
CA ALA A 655 5.90 3.61 18.80
C ALA A 655 7.33 3.44 18.24
N PRO A 656 7.74 2.27 17.71
CA PRO A 656 9.11 2.11 17.20
C PRO A 656 9.44 3.01 16.01
N LEU A 657 8.43 3.40 15.23
CA LEU A 657 8.59 4.26 14.05
C LEU A 657 8.19 5.72 14.32
N PHE A 658 7.46 5.98 15.42
CA PHE A 658 6.77 7.25 15.66
C PHE A 658 7.69 8.48 15.83
N ARG A 659 8.96 8.23 16.18
CA ARG A 659 10.00 9.28 16.30
C ARG A 659 11.02 9.23 15.17
N VAL A 660 10.91 8.27 14.26
CA VAL A 660 11.84 8.09 13.16
C VAL A 660 11.42 9.01 12.02
N GLN A 661 12.29 9.94 11.63
CA GLN A 661 12.03 10.80 10.48
C GLN A 661 11.74 9.94 9.23
N GLY A 662 10.79 10.36 8.37
CA GLY A 662 10.46 9.60 7.16
C GLY A 662 9.39 8.50 7.34
N PHE A 663 8.93 8.25 8.56
CA PHE A 663 7.82 7.34 8.85
C PHE A 663 6.56 8.12 9.23
#